data_AF-A0A0F5Q3V6-F1
#
_entry.id   AF-A0A0F5Q3V6-F1
#
_cell.length_a   1.000
_cell.length_b   1.000
_cell.length_c   1.000
_cell.angle_alpha   90.00
_cell.angle_beta   90.00
_cell.angle_gamma   90.00
#
_symmetry.space_group_name_H-M   'P 1'
#
loop_
_entity.id
_entity.type
_entity.pdbx_description
1 polymer ?
#
loop_
_entity_poly.entity_id
_entity_poly.type
_entity_poly.pdbx_seq_one_letter_code
_entity_poly.pdbx_strand_id
1 'polypeptide(L)'
;MTKSFSIRRRILALALALLLAAAVVLIVFIRDYAERASDRAFDRLLAASALTIAGAVQVENDTVIVELPFASFAMFSGRDRVFYAVEDPSGRAVTGYDDLSATLPEMSSAGPVFVDTMYRGELVRVVSVGRLTSSGSDTDWVTIHVAETQTEREALAAEILGNAIVPVVALTLLAIALVWFGIGRMFAPLYQLEQELRGRAPDDLSPIEVPVPVEVSHLVSGLNAFMARLGSAMERVTGLVAEAAHEVRTPLASLRAQAEVAMDEQDPEALRRRVSRIHQGAIQASQLVSQLLMDATISHRLENQETDTTAFGAVIDDVRQRLDPDLAQRLVLNVPEDVAAAQIRGDRVALREMVRNVVDNALVYSEGAVEIDGSVGDGVLNMRVSDVGPGITDAEKPLVLERFKRGSASGNKVGSGLGLSIVNRVVVAHRGALLLRDRTGGGLIVDITLPLVGRNARAEQMRRALGSLAALVLCLLLADPRGAQAASSTYPAPDGSTETVLKIVGTTDTPLFADFVAGFQAIRPDVTVDYDEQDSLPMYQQFLSGEMARPDLVISSAADLQIKLANDGYALAYDSPYLGDLPDWAHWRNEVFGFTFEPAVIIYNPDRISAAEVPRTHLTLAELLENQTERFRGAIATYDIALSGVGYLLASQDQVISSNFWRLAAAFGRVNAQFSGSSPAILNGVADGTLALGYNVLGSYAFARKAAGANIEIIVPDDYVLVLTRAMLIPRDAPTPELGRAFVDFALSPVGQQIAAGQTALGSVVPGGEGEWSSEAISARGRGVIQPIGLGPALLVSLDQQRRSRFLESWGEIVSPKP
;
A
#
# COMPACT_ATOMS: atom_id res chain seq x y z
N MET A 1 22.61 41.82 -15.06
CA MET A 1 22.02 41.79 -13.69
C MET A 1 21.30 40.45 -13.54
N THR A 2 21.94 39.46 -12.94
CA THR A 2 21.33 38.15 -12.66
C THR A 2 20.36 38.31 -11.49
N LYS A 3 19.07 38.01 -11.69
CA LYS A 3 18.06 38.02 -10.62
C LYS A 3 18.50 37.02 -9.55
N SER A 4 18.81 37.50 -8.34
CA SER A 4 19.08 36.64 -7.19
C SER A 4 17.80 35.88 -6.82
N PHE A 5 17.90 34.55 -6.70
CA PHE A 5 16.77 33.69 -6.34
C PHE A 5 16.78 33.42 -4.83
N SER A 6 15.61 33.59 -4.18
CA SER A 6 15.43 33.26 -2.76
C SER A 6 14.78 31.88 -2.63
N ILE A 7 15.53 30.90 -2.12
CA ILE A 7 15.03 29.54 -1.84
C ILE A 7 13.83 29.60 -0.89
N ARG A 8 13.88 30.43 0.15
CA ARG A 8 12.77 30.67 1.10
C ARG A 8 11.47 31.07 0.40
N ARG A 9 11.51 32.06 -0.49
CA ARG A 9 10.32 32.53 -1.21
C ARG A 9 9.78 31.45 -2.15
N ARG A 10 10.64 30.66 -2.78
CA ARG A 10 10.24 29.59 -3.69
C ARG A 10 9.56 28.43 -2.97
N ILE A 11 10.12 27.98 -1.84
CA ILE A 11 9.52 26.93 -1.01
C ILE A 11 8.17 27.40 -0.47
N LEU A 12 8.10 28.63 0.05
CA LEU A 12 6.85 29.20 0.55
C LEU A 12 5.78 29.31 -0.54
N ALA A 13 6.14 29.83 -1.73
CA ALA A 13 5.21 29.97 -2.84
C ALA A 13 4.72 28.61 -3.34
N LEU A 14 5.61 27.60 -3.42
CA LEU A 14 5.24 26.23 -3.80
C LEU A 14 4.32 25.60 -2.76
N ALA A 15 4.64 25.73 -1.46
CA ALA A 15 3.82 25.19 -0.38
C ALA A 15 2.43 25.85 -0.34
N LEU A 16 2.36 27.17 -0.51
CA LEU A 16 1.09 27.89 -0.59
C LEU A 16 0.27 27.44 -1.81
N ALA A 17 0.90 27.31 -2.98
CA ALA A 17 0.22 26.84 -4.19
C ALA A 17 -0.31 25.41 -4.01
N LEU A 18 0.47 24.52 -3.41
CA LEU A 18 0.06 23.14 -3.11
C LEU A 18 -1.09 23.08 -2.10
N LEU A 19 -1.03 23.87 -1.01
CA LEU A 19 -2.09 23.92 -0.01
C LEU A 19 -3.40 24.47 -0.60
N LEU A 20 -3.33 25.53 -1.41
CA LEU A 20 -4.50 26.08 -2.09
C LEU A 20 -5.08 25.10 -3.12
N ALA A 21 -4.22 24.42 -3.90
CA ALA A 21 -4.67 23.40 -4.84
C ALA A 21 -5.35 22.23 -4.12
N ALA A 22 -4.77 21.75 -3.01
CA ALA A 22 -5.38 20.71 -2.19
C ALA A 22 -6.72 21.15 -1.59
N ALA A 23 -6.84 22.40 -1.13
CA ALA A 23 -8.11 22.95 -0.64
C ALA A 23 -9.17 23.02 -1.74
N VAL A 24 -8.82 23.43 -2.95
CA VAL A 24 -9.74 23.44 -4.11
C VAL A 24 -10.21 22.03 -4.44
N VAL A 25 -9.29 21.05 -4.51
CA VAL A 25 -9.64 19.65 -4.76
C VAL A 25 -10.60 19.14 -3.68
N LEU A 26 -10.31 19.41 -2.41
CA LEU A 26 -11.16 18.98 -1.29
C LEU A 26 -12.56 19.61 -1.36
N ILE A 27 -12.67 20.90 -1.71
CA ILE A 27 -13.97 21.58 -1.89
C ILE A 27 -14.77 20.96 -3.04
N VAL A 28 -14.12 20.61 -4.16
CA VAL A 28 -14.78 19.92 -5.28
C VAL A 28 -15.32 18.55 -4.85
N PHE A 29 -14.52 17.76 -4.12
CA PHE A 29 -14.97 16.48 -3.57
C PHE A 29 -16.14 16.63 -2.59
N ILE A 30 -16.09 17.62 -1.71
CA ILE A 30 -17.18 17.90 -0.75
C ILE A 30 -18.46 18.29 -1.47
N ARG A 31 -18.38 19.12 -2.51
CA ARG A 31 -19.54 19.51 -3.31
C ARG A 31 -20.22 18.30 -3.95
N ASP A 32 -19.44 17.47 -4.63
CA ASP A 32 -19.94 16.26 -5.29
C ASP A 32 -20.47 15.22 -4.27
N TYR A 33 -19.88 15.13 -3.08
CA TYR A 33 -20.43 14.36 -1.97
C TYR A 33 -21.78 14.92 -1.50
N ALA A 34 -21.89 16.23 -1.33
CA ALA A 34 -23.11 16.89 -0.85
C ALA A 34 -24.28 16.73 -1.82
N GLU A 35 -24.05 16.93 -3.12
CA GLU A 35 -25.05 16.71 -4.19
C GLU A 35 -25.57 15.26 -4.15
N ARG A 36 -24.66 14.27 -4.20
CA ARG A 36 -25.06 12.84 -4.17
C ARG A 36 -25.72 12.40 -2.86
N ALA A 37 -25.28 12.94 -1.73
CA ALA A 37 -25.87 12.62 -0.43
C ALA A 37 -27.31 13.15 -0.34
N SER A 38 -27.53 14.36 -0.83
CA SER A 38 -28.87 14.97 -0.93
C SER A 38 -29.77 14.19 -1.89
N ASP A 39 -29.30 13.91 -3.11
CA ASP A 39 -30.07 13.19 -4.12
C ASP A 39 -30.56 11.82 -3.62
N ARG A 40 -29.67 11.04 -2.99
CA ARG A 40 -30.03 9.73 -2.44
C ARG A 40 -31.07 9.83 -1.32
N ALA A 41 -31.02 10.87 -0.50
CA ALA A 41 -31.96 11.05 0.61
C ALA A 41 -33.37 11.35 0.07
N PHE A 42 -33.48 12.29 -0.86
CA PHE A 42 -34.77 12.70 -1.45
C PHE A 42 -35.32 11.67 -2.44
N ASP A 43 -34.48 11.02 -3.26
CA ASP A 43 -34.92 9.98 -4.20
C ASP A 43 -35.58 8.80 -3.46
N ARG A 44 -35.13 8.45 -2.25
CA ARG A 44 -35.78 7.44 -1.40
C ARG A 44 -37.19 7.86 -0.96
N LEU A 45 -37.40 9.14 -0.63
CA LEU A 45 -38.71 9.67 -0.27
C LEU A 45 -39.66 9.66 -1.47
N LEU A 46 -39.18 10.10 -2.64
CA LEU A 46 -39.94 10.04 -3.89
C LEU A 46 -40.37 8.60 -4.21
N ALA A 47 -39.43 7.65 -4.22
CA ALA A 47 -39.75 6.25 -4.49
C ALA A 47 -40.76 5.67 -3.49
N ALA A 48 -40.62 5.99 -2.20
CA ALA A 48 -41.57 5.55 -1.18
C ALA A 48 -42.99 6.09 -1.47
N SER A 49 -43.11 7.34 -1.91
CA SER A 49 -44.39 7.93 -2.31
C SER A 49 -45.00 7.23 -3.52
N ALA A 50 -44.22 7.04 -4.59
CA ALA A 50 -44.69 6.37 -5.82
C ALA A 50 -45.14 4.93 -5.56
N LEU A 51 -44.38 4.17 -4.77
CA LEU A 51 -44.76 2.81 -4.37
C LEU A 51 -46.01 2.79 -3.50
N THR A 52 -46.21 3.79 -2.63
CA THR A 52 -47.42 3.90 -1.81
C THR A 52 -48.65 4.19 -2.68
N ILE A 53 -48.53 5.02 -3.71
CA ILE A 53 -49.59 5.25 -4.71
C ILE A 53 -49.85 3.98 -5.52
N ALA A 54 -48.80 3.31 -6.00
CA ALA A 54 -48.90 2.08 -6.78
C ALA A 54 -49.62 0.95 -6.01
N GLY A 55 -49.45 0.89 -4.69
CA GLY A 55 -50.15 -0.06 -3.82
C GLY A 55 -51.64 0.24 -3.61
N ALA A 56 -52.10 1.46 -3.93
CA ALA A 56 -53.50 1.87 -3.83
C ALA A 56 -54.27 1.75 -5.16
N VAL A 57 -53.61 1.32 -6.23
CA VAL A 57 -54.23 1.08 -7.53
C VAL A 57 -55.11 -0.17 -7.46
N GLN A 58 -56.37 -0.02 -7.87
CA GLN A 58 -57.34 -1.10 -8.02
C GLN A 58 -57.92 -1.07 -9.43
N VAL A 59 -58.41 -2.22 -9.91
CA VAL A 59 -59.14 -2.30 -11.18
C VAL A 59 -60.54 -2.82 -10.89
N GLU A 60 -61.54 -2.02 -11.22
CA GLU A 60 -62.96 -2.37 -11.07
C GLU A 60 -63.65 -2.21 -12.42
N ASN A 61 -64.30 -3.27 -12.93
CA ASN A 61 -64.97 -3.28 -14.23
C ASN A 61 -64.13 -2.72 -15.39
N ASP A 62 -62.88 -3.20 -15.54
CA ASP A 62 -61.95 -2.76 -16.60
C ASP A 62 -61.54 -1.28 -16.52
N THR A 63 -61.81 -0.63 -15.38
CA THR A 63 -61.44 0.76 -15.11
C THR A 63 -60.44 0.82 -13.96
N VAL A 64 -59.33 1.51 -14.16
CA VAL A 64 -58.33 1.76 -13.12
C VAL A 64 -58.85 2.82 -12.15
N ILE A 65 -58.88 2.50 -10.86
CA ILE A 65 -59.31 3.39 -9.78
C ILE A 65 -58.16 3.49 -8.77
N VAL A 66 -57.83 4.72 -8.35
CA VAL A 66 -56.78 4.96 -7.35
C VAL A 66 -57.30 5.91 -6.29
N GLU A 67 -57.34 5.43 -5.05
CA GLU A 67 -57.53 6.29 -3.88
C GLU A 67 -56.17 6.67 -3.30
N LEU A 68 -55.76 7.92 -3.51
CA LEU A 68 -54.45 8.39 -3.10
C LEU A 68 -54.28 8.37 -1.57
N PRO A 69 -53.34 7.56 -1.04
CA PRO A 69 -53.11 7.52 0.40
C PRO A 69 -52.52 8.83 0.88
N PHE A 70 -53.01 9.35 2.00
CA PHE A 70 -52.45 10.55 2.64
C PHE A 70 -50.95 10.41 2.91
N ALA A 71 -50.50 9.20 3.27
CA ALA A 71 -49.10 8.88 3.55
C ALA A 71 -48.17 9.15 2.35
N SER A 72 -48.63 8.98 1.11
CA SER A 72 -47.84 9.24 -0.10
C SER A 72 -47.37 10.69 -0.18
N PHE A 73 -48.19 11.63 0.31
CA PHE A 73 -47.87 13.06 0.26
C PHE A 73 -47.35 13.60 1.59
N ALA A 74 -47.73 13.01 2.71
CA ALA A 74 -47.30 13.44 4.04
C ALA A 74 -45.78 13.32 4.26
N MET A 75 -45.09 12.49 3.47
CA MET A 75 -43.63 12.37 3.48
C MET A 75 -42.93 13.59 2.90
N PHE A 76 -43.61 14.36 2.04
CA PHE A 76 -43.10 15.62 1.52
C PHE A 76 -43.52 16.74 2.48
N SER A 77 -42.58 17.17 3.31
CA SER A 77 -42.76 18.34 4.18
C SER A 77 -41.70 19.37 3.82
N GLY A 78 -42.10 20.49 3.22
CA GLY A 78 -41.14 21.51 2.78
C GLY A 78 -41.76 22.57 1.88
N ARG A 79 -40.88 23.36 1.25
CA ARG A 79 -41.23 24.37 0.25
C ARG A 79 -41.42 23.81 -1.16
N ASP A 80 -41.07 22.54 -1.35
CA ASP A 80 -41.14 21.91 -2.67
C ASP A 80 -42.57 21.58 -3.09
N ARG A 81 -42.80 21.65 -4.40
CA ARG A 81 -44.05 21.29 -5.04
C ARG A 81 -43.97 19.85 -5.48
N VAL A 82 -45.04 19.12 -5.20
CA VAL A 82 -45.18 17.71 -5.58
C VAL A 82 -46.24 17.60 -6.67
N PHE A 83 -45.89 16.91 -7.74
CA PHE A 83 -46.79 16.55 -8.82
C PHE A 83 -46.85 15.03 -8.93
N TYR A 84 -47.96 14.52 -9.44
CA TYR A 84 -48.10 13.08 -9.69
C TYR A 84 -49.00 12.85 -10.88
N ALA A 85 -48.85 11.71 -11.54
CA ALA A 85 -49.75 11.25 -12.58
C ALA A 85 -49.89 9.74 -12.45
N VAL A 86 -51.12 9.23 -12.55
CA VAL A 86 -51.36 7.80 -12.74
C VAL A 86 -51.97 7.60 -14.10
N GLU A 87 -51.35 6.78 -14.92
CA GLU A 87 -51.79 6.46 -16.28
C GLU A 87 -52.28 5.03 -16.37
N ASP A 88 -53.38 4.86 -17.09
CA ASP A 88 -53.89 3.55 -17.46
C ASP A 88 -52.96 2.88 -18.51
N PRO A 89 -53.18 1.59 -18.81
CA PRO A 89 -52.48 0.86 -19.88
C PRO A 89 -52.43 1.52 -21.26
N SER A 90 -53.37 2.42 -21.56
CA SER A 90 -53.46 3.10 -22.84
C SER A 90 -52.69 4.43 -22.86
N GLY A 91 -51.93 4.73 -21.80
CA GLY A 91 -51.21 5.99 -21.62
C GLY A 91 -52.14 7.17 -21.33
N ARG A 92 -53.37 6.91 -20.86
CA ARG A 92 -54.32 7.97 -20.49
C ARG A 92 -54.26 8.21 -19.00
N ALA A 93 -54.17 9.48 -18.60
CA ALA A 93 -54.21 9.86 -17.20
C ALA A 93 -55.55 9.48 -16.54
N VAL A 94 -55.47 8.65 -15.50
CA VAL A 94 -56.57 8.28 -14.60
C VAL A 94 -56.79 9.38 -13.57
N THR A 95 -55.71 9.85 -12.96
CA THR A 95 -55.72 10.91 -11.94
C THR A 95 -54.37 11.62 -11.88
N GLY A 96 -54.35 12.84 -11.34
CA GLY A 96 -53.17 13.68 -11.24
C GLY A 96 -53.01 14.67 -12.39
N TYR A 97 -51.75 14.98 -12.72
CA TYR A 97 -51.33 15.97 -13.70
C TYR A 97 -51.04 15.28 -15.04
N ASP A 98 -52.00 15.30 -15.96
CA ASP A 98 -51.93 14.67 -17.28
C ASP A 98 -50.79 15.19 -18.18
N ASP A 99 -50.40 16.46 -18.01
CA ASP A 99 -49.31 17.10 -18.72
C ASP A 99 -47.90 16.68 -18.24
N LEU A 100 -47.79 15.99 -17.10
CA LEU A 100 -46.51 15.52 -16.56
C LEU A 100 -45.95 14.33 -17.34
N SER A 101 -46.82 13.40 -17.71
CA SER A 101 -46.44 12.10 -18.28
C SER A 101 -46.21 12.12 -19.79
N ALA A 102 -46.66 13.17 -20.49
CA ALA A 102 -46.48 13.34 -21.94
C ALA A 102 -45.01 13.29 -22.43
N THR A 103 -44.04 13.46 -21.54
CA THR A 103 -42.59 13.42 -21.84
C THR A 103 -41.83 12.27 -21.19
N LEU A 104 -42.53 11.39 -20.48
CA LEU A 104 -41.94 10.32 -19.68
C LEU A 104 -42.20 8.95 -20.33
N PRO A 105 -41.28 7.99 -20.18
CA PRO A 105 -41.48 6.64 -20.72
C PRO A 105 -42.53 5.88 -19.92
N GLU A 106 -43.34 5.07 -20.63
CA GLU A 106 -44.22 4.09 -20.01
C GLU A 106 -43.40 3.03 -19.26
N MET A 107 -43.90 2.61 -18.09
CA MET A 107 -43.18 1.67 -17.24
C MET A 107 -43.51 0.23 -17.60
N SER A 108 -42.48 -0.58 -17.80
CA SER A 108 -42.59 -2.04 -17.98
C SER A 108 -42.04 -2.82 -16.79
N SER A 109 -41.81 -2.16 -15.65
CA SER A 109 -41.27 -2.78 -14.43
C SER A 109 -41.84 -2.14 -13.17
N ALA A 110 -41.85 -2.91 -12.08
CA ALA A 110 -42.27 -2.44 -10.76
C ALA A 110 -41.20 -1.62 -10.02
N GLY A 111 -39.99 -1.50 -10.58
CA GLY A 111 -38.88 -0.78 -9.96
C GLY A 111 -38.96 0.73 -10.19
N PRO A 112 -38.53 1.57 -9.22
CA PRO A 112 -38.49 3.02 -9.39
C PRO A 112 -37.40 3.45 -10.36
N VAL A 113 -37.77 4.27 -11.35
CA VAL A 113 -36.85 4.89 -12.32
C VAL A 113 -36.88 6.40 -12.15
N PHE A 114 -35.70 7.01 -11.98
CA PHE A 114 -35.57 8.44 -11.72
C PHE A 114 -35.09 9.22 -12.95
N VAL A 115 -35.73 10.36 -13.22
CA VAL A 115 -35.40 11.25 -14.33
C VAL A 115 -35.52 12.71 -13.88
N ASP A 116 -34.59 13.55 -14.31
CA ASP A 116 -34.70 15.00 -14.17
C ASP A 116 -35.36 15.59 -15.42
N THR A 117 -36.42 16.38 -15.25
CA THR A 117 -37.09 17.05 -16.36
C THR A 117 -37.52 18.46 -15.98
N MET A 118 -37.75 19.30 -16.98
CA MET A 118 -38.31 20.64 -16.79
C MET A 118 -39.83 20.54 -16.85
N TYR A 119 -40.51 20.82 -15.76
CA TYR A 119 -41.97 20.78 -15.69
C TYR A 119 -42.50 22.11 -15.14
N ARG A 120 -43.40 22.74 -15.88
CA ARG A 120 -44.00 24.05 -15.55
C ARG A 120 -42.97 25.16 -15.24
N GLY A 121 -41.82 25.10 -15.91
CA GLY A 121 -40.75 26.10 -15.78
C GLY A 121 -39.82 25.90 -14.57
N GLU A 122 -39.98 24.79 -13.83
CA GLU A 122 -39.11 24.39 -12.73
C GLU A 122 -38.46 23.04 -13.04
N LEU A 123 -37.22 22.86 -12.58
CA LEU A 123 -36.54 21.56 -12.68
C LEU A 123 -37.14 20.65 -11.62
N VAL A 124 -37.67 19.51 -12.04
CA VAL A 124 -38.27 18.51 -11.17
C VAL A 124 -37.53 17.19 -11.29
N ARG A 125 -37.38 16.52 -10.15
CA ARG A 125 -36.96 15.12 -10.09
C ARG A 125 -38.22 14.26 -10.17
N VAL A 126 -38.32 13.36 -11.14
CA VAL A 126 -39.46 12.45 -11.31
C VAL A 126 -39.02 11.04 -10.99
N VAL A 127 -39.82 10.31 -10.22
CA VAL A 127 -39.76 8.85 -10.10
C VAL A 127 -40.95 8.24 -10.83
N SER A 128 -40.70 7.15 -11.58
CA SER A 128 -41.70 6.40 -12.31
C SER A 128 -41.71 4.95 -11.81
N VAL A 129 -42.88 4.40 -11.52
CA VAL A 129 -43.09 3.03 -11.02
C VAL A 129 -44.25 2.40 -11.78
N GLY A 130 -44.10 1.15 -12.22
CA GLY A 130 -45.18 0.40 -12.83
C GLY A 130 -45.97 -0.44 -11.81
N ARG A 131 -47.27 -0.57 -12.04
CA ARG A 131 -48.16 -1.53 -11.36
C ARG A 131 -48.80 -2.43 -12.41
N LEU A 132 -48.57 -3.74 -12.31
CA LEU A 132 -49.23 -4.69 -13.21
C LEU A 132 -50.71 -4.84 -12.84
N THR A 133 -51.56 -4.77 -13.86
CA THR A 133 -52.99 -4.99 -13.74
C THR A 133 -53.43 -5.97 -14.82
N SER A 134 -54.42 -6.79 -14.51
CA SER A 134 -54.91 -7.80 -15.44
C SER A 134 -56.41 -7.60 -15.64
N SER A 135 -56.81 -7.32 -16.87
CA SER A 135 -58.21 -7.17 -17.24
C SER A 135 -58.50 -7.93 -18.53
N GLY A 136 -59.39 -8.92 -18.46
CA GLY A 136 -59.55 -9.90 -19.54
C GLY A 136 -58.22 -10.61 -19.87
N SER A 137 -58.02 -10.99 -21.13
CA SER A 137 -56.84 -11.79 -21.53
C SER A 137 -55.51 -11.02 -21.55
N ASP A 138 -55.53 -9.69 -21.42
CA ASP A 138 -54.33 -8.86 -21.51
C ASP A 138 -53.84 -8.42 -20.12
N THR A 139 -52.52 -8.30 -20.00
CA THR A 139 -51.82 -7.94 -18.77
C THR A 139 -51.05 -6.68 -19.04
N ASP A 140 -51.46 -5.60 -18.38
CA ASP A 140 -51.03 -4.27 -18.73
C ASP A 140 -50.49 -3.50 -17.53
N TRP A 141 -49.59 -2.57 -17.80
CA TRP A 141 -48.95 -1.74 -16.80
C TRP A 141 -49.74 -0.45 -16.59
N VAL A 142 -50.13 -0.19 -15.35
CA VAL A 142 -50.50 1.14 -14.87
C VAL A 142 -49.21 1.86 -14.49
N THR A 143 -48.97 3.04 -15.03
CA THR A 143 -47.75 3.81 -14.75
C THR A 143 -48.03 4.90 -13.72
N ILE A 144 -47.19 4.99 -12.69
CA ILE A 144 -47.27 6.00 -11.63
C ILE A 144 -46.03 6.89 -11.73
N HIS A 145 -46.24 8.18 -11.93
CA HIS A 145 -45.20 9.20 -11.85
C HIS A 145 -45.40 10.05 -10.59
N VAL A 146 -44.32 10.31 -9.86
CA VAL A 146 -44.29 11.29 -8.77
C VAL A 146 -43.10 12.21 -8.99
N ALA A 147 -43.34 13.50 -9.02
CA ALA A 147 -42.32 14.52 -9.26
C ALA A 147 -42.24 15.51 -8.11
N GLU A 148 -41.04 15.95 -7.77
CA GLU A 148 -40.77 16.98 -6.77
C GLU A 148 -39.84 18.05 -7.35
N THR A 149 -40.07 19.33 -7.02
CA THR A 149 -39.12 20.40 -7.31
C THR A 149 -37.81 20.21 -6.54
N GLN A 150 -36.69 20.71 -7.05
CA GLN A 150 -35.37 20.42 -6.46
C GLN A 150 -34.91 21.42 -5.38
N THR A 151 -35.80 22.25 -4.82
CA THR A 151 -35.41 23.41 -3.99
C THR A 151 -34.80 22.98 -2.65
N GLU A 152 -35.44 22.07 -1.91
CA GLU A 152 -34.96 21.63 -0.60
C GLU A 152 -33.70 20.76 -0.76
N ARG A 153 -33.61 19.93 -1.80
CA ARG A 153 -32.40 19.12 -2.04
C ARG A 153 -31.18 19.98 -2.39
N GLU A 154 -31.36 21.04 -3.17
CA GLU A 154 -30.28 22.00 -3.48
C GLU A 154 -29.87 22.78 -2.23
N ALA A 155 -30.85 23.19 -1.42
CA ALA A 155 -30.61 23.89 -0.16
C ALA A 155 -29.81 23.02 0.83
N LEU A 156 -30.17 21.74 0.98
CA LEU A 156 -29.43 20.79 1.82
C LEU A 156 -28.00 20.58 1.32
N ALA A 157 -27.81 20.40 0.02
CA ALA A 157 -26.47 20.26 -0.57
C ALA A 157 -25.62 21.52 -0.33
N ALA A 158 -26.22 22.71 -0.47
CA ALA A 158 -25.58 23.98 -0.18
C ALA A 158 -25.25 24.15 1.32
N GLU A 159 -26.11 23.68 2.22
CA GLU A 159 -25.87 23.68 3.66
C GLU A 159 -24.70 22.78 4.05
N ILE A 160 -24.66 21.54 3.54
CA ILE A 160 -23.56 20.59 3.76
C ILE A 160 -22.24 21.21 3.28
N LEU A 161 -22.23 21.77 2.06
CA LEU A 161 -21.07 22.43 1.50
C LEU A 161 -20.64 23.65 2.34
N GLY A 162 -21.58 24.50 2.74
CA GLY A 162 -21.33 25.68 3.56
C GLY A 162 -20.71 25.35 4.91
N ASN A 163 -21.26 24.35 5.61
CA ASN A 163 -20.75 23.87 6.89
C ASN A 163 -19.36 23.24 6.78
N ALA A 164 -19.05 22.62 5.63
CA ALA A 164 -17.75 21.98 5.38
C ALA A 164 -16.66 22.96 4.90
N ILE A 165 -17.01 24.07 4.23
CA ILE A 165 -16.03 25.06 3.74
C ILE A 165 -15.31 25.77 4.91
N VAL A 166 -16.03 26.13 5.97
CA VAL A 166 -15.47 26.85 7.13
C VAL A 166 -14.26 26.13 7.75
N PRO A 167 -14.35 24.84 8.16
CA PRO A 167 -13.20 24.13 8.71
C PRO A 167 -12.08 23.92 7.67
N VAL A 168 -12.40 23.70 6.40
CA VAL A 168 -11.38 23.55 5.33
C VAL A 168 -10.56 24.83 5.18
N VAL A 169 -11.20 26.00 5.12
CA VAL A 169 -10.52 27.30 5.05
C VAL A 169 -9.71 27.54 6.33
N ALA A 170 -10.28 27.30 7.51
CA ALA A 170 -9.60 27.49 8.78
C ALA A 170 -8.33 26.63 8.90
N LEU A 171 -8.42 25.33 8.56
CA LEU A 171 -7.28 24.41 8.57
C LEU A 171 -6.24 24.77 7.50
N THR A 172 -6.66 25.23 6.32
CA THR A 172 -5.75 25.70 5.26
C THR A 172 -4.97 26.93 5.73
N LEU A 173 -5.64 27.91 6.34
CA LEU A 173 -4.99 29.09 6.91
C LEU A 173 -4.02 28.72 8.05
N LEU A 174 -4.42 27.79 8.93
CA LEU A 174 -3.56 27.27 9.98
C LEU A 174 -2.31 26.59 9.40
N ALA A 175 -2.46 25.74 8.37
CA ALA A 175 -1.35 25.09 7.70
C ALA A 175 -0.40 26.11 7.04
N ILE A 176 -0.95 27.13 6.37
CA ILE A 176 -0.15 28.22 5.80
C ILE A 176 0.64 28.95 6.90
N ALA A 177 0.02 29.25 8.04
CA ALA A 177 0.68 29.91 9.16
C ALA A 177 1.81 29.03 9.76
N LEU A 178 1.57 27.73 9.94
CA LEU A 178 2.57 26.78 10.43
C LEU A 178 3.74 26.62 9.45
N VAL A 179 3.48 26.54 8.16
CA VAL A 179 4.51 26.47 7.11
C VAL A 179 5.34 27.78 7.09
N TRP A 180 4.68 28.93 7.14
CA TRP A 180 5.34 30.23 7.20
C TRP A 180 6.27 30.33 8.42
N PHE A 181 5.78 29.92 9.60
CA PHE A 181 6.55 29.90 10.84
C PHE A 181 7.70 28.89 10.80
N GLY A 182 7.44 27.66 10.37
CA GLY A 182 8.41 26.57 10.29
C GLY A 182 9.57 26.89 9.34
N ILE A 183 9.28 27.38 8.13
CA ILE A 183 10.31 27.82 7.17
C ILE A 183 11.10 29.01 7.76
N GLY A 184 10.42 29.98 8.39
CA GLY A 184 11.09 31.11 9.02
C GLY A 184 12.11 30.67 10.09
N ARG A 185 11.76 29.67 10.90
CA ARG A 185 12.61 29.13 11.97
C ARG A 185 13.72 28.22 11.46
N MET A 186 13.45 27.40 10.43
CA MET A 186 14.42 26.49 9.81
C MET A 186 15.61 27.22 9.19
N PHE A 187 15.38 28.37 8.55
CA PHE A 187 16.45 29.15 7.90
C PHE A 187 17.13 30.17 8.83
N ALA A 188 16.65 30.35 10.07
CA ALA A 188 17.22 31.34 10.99
C ALA A 188 18.72 31.12 11.31
N PRO A 189 19.22 29.89 11.54
CA PRO A 189 20.64 29.66 11.83
C PRO A 189 21.57 30.06 10.67
N LEU A 190 21.11 29.95 9.41
CA LEU A 190 21.90 30.36 8.25
C LEU A 190 22.12 31.88 8.20
N TYR A 191 21.12 32.65 8.63
CA TYR A 191 21.25 34.10 8.74
C TYR A 191 22.20 34.52 9.86
N GLN A 192 22.19 33.79 10.99
CA GLN A 192 23.16 33.99 12.07
C GLN A 192 24.59 33.69 11.60
N LEU A 193 24.78 32.59 10.86
CA LEU A 193 26.07 32.25 10.27
C LEU A 193 26.53 33.30 9.23
N GLU A 194 25.62 33.83 8.40
CA GLU A 194 25.93 34.91 7.46
C GLU A 194 26.39 36.19 8.18
N GLN A 195 25.72 36.56 9.27
CA GLN A 195 26.08 37.73 10.08
C GLN A 195 27.43 37.55 10.76
N GLU A 196 27.70 36.37 11.33
CA GLU A 196 28.99 36.01 11.95
C GLU A 196 30.14 36.13 10.94
N LEU A 197 29.95 35.60 9.73
CA LEU A 197 30.96 35.67 8.66
C LEU A 197 31.19 37.09 8.15
N ARG A 198 30.13 37.90 8.01
CA ARG A 198 30.27 39.31 7.59
C ARG A 198 30.87 40.21 8.67
N GLY A 199 30.72 39.85 9.94
CA GLY A 199 31.20 40.64 11.07
C GLY A 199 32.69 40.46 11.39
N ARG A 200 33.35 39.45 10.82
CA ARG A 200 34.75 39.13 11.12
C ARG A 200 35.73 40.06 10.42
N ALA A 201 36.82 40.38 11.12
CA ALA A 201 37.94 41.12 10.55
C ALA A 201 38.70 40.27 9.51
N PRO A 202 39.33 40.87 8.48
CA PRO A 202 40.06 40.12 7.44
C PRO A 202 41.15 39.19 7.96
N ASP A 203 41.73 39.50 9.12
CA ASP A 203 42.84 38.77 9.73
C ASP A 203 42.38 37.82 10.85
N ASP A 204 41.07 37.77 11.14
CA ASP A 204 40.49 36.93 12.20
C ASP A 204 40.20 35.52 11.66
N LEU A 205 41.10 34.60 12.00
CA LEU A 205 41.06 33.19 11.61
C LEU A 205 40.58 32.26 12.74
N SER A 206 39.94 32.81 13.78
CA SER A 206 39.35 32.02 14.87
C SER A 206 38.30 31.02 14.35
N PRO A 207 38.05 29.89 15.03
CA PRO A 207 37.00 28.96 14.61
C PRO A 207 35.60 29.58 14.76
N ILE A 208 34.65 29.15 13.91
CA ILE A 208 33.23 29.48 14.05
C ILE A 208 32.59 28.48 15.01
N GLU A 209 32.05 28.98 16.13
CA GLU A 209 31.48 28.17 17.22
C GLU A 209 29.94 28.22 17.28
N VAL A 210 29.30 28.92 16.35
CA VAL A 210 27.83 29.07 16.33
C VAL A 210 27.18 27.70 16.09
N PRO A 211 26.18 27.30 16.91
CA PRO A 211 25.47 26.04 16.71
C PRO A 211 24.68 26.07 15.39
N VAL A 212 25.06 25.19 14.46
CA VAL A 212 24.44 25.07 13.14
C VAL A 212 23.73 23.71 12.96
N PRO A 213 22.70 23.62 12.10
CA PRO A 213 22.07 22.35 11.72
C PRO A 213 23.08 21.35 11.12
N VAL A 214 22.79 20.05 11.22
CA VAL A 214 23.66 18.96 10.74
C VAL A 214 23.96 19.08 9.25
N GLU A 215 23.01 19.56 8.45
CA GLU A 215 23.15 19.80 7.01
C GLU A 215 24.24 20.82 6.68
N VAL A 216 24.53 21.76 7.60
CA VAL A 216 25.51 22.84 7.42
C VAL A 216 26.79 22.59 8.24
N SER A 217 26.75 21.65 9.18
CA SER A 217 27.88 21.32 10.06
C SER A 217 29.16 20.94 9.29
N HIS A 218 29.02 20.19 8.19
CA HIS A 218 30.13 19.81 7.33
C HIS A 218 30.75 21.02 6.63
N LEU A 219 29.92 21.98 6.20
CA LEU A 219 30.40 23.22 5.60
C LEU A 219 31.17 24.07 6.61
N VAL A 220 30.64 24.23 7.83
CA VAL A 220 31.32 24.96 8.92
C VAL A 220 32.63 24.27 9.30
N SER A 221 32.63 22.94 9.39
CA SER A 221 33.85 22.17 9.68
C SER A 221 34.90 22.33 8.58
N GLY A 222 34.48 22.30 7.31
CA GLY A 222 35.36 22.57 6.17
C GLY A 222 35.93 23.99 6.19
N LEU A 223 35.12 24.98 6.56
CA LEU A 223 35.54 26.38 6.68
C LEU A 223 36.53 26.59 7.85
N ASN A 224 36.26 26.00 9.02
CA ASN A 224 37.17 26.02 10.17
C ASN A 224 38.51 25.36 9.83
N ALA A 225 38.49 24.20 9.15
CA ALA A 225 39.71 23.54 8.69
C ALA A 225 40.48 24.37 7.64
N PHE A 226 39.78 25.14 6.80
CA PHE A 226 40.41 26.08 5.88
C PHE A 226 41.08 27.25 6.63
N MET A 227 40.37 27.90 7.56
CA MET A 227 40.91 29.00 8.35
C MET A 227 42.13 28.56 9.19
N ALA A 228 42.07 27.38 9.81
CA ALA A 228 43.21 26.83 10.56
C ALA A 228 44.44 26.62 9.66
N ARG A 229 44.26 26.03 8.46
CA ARG A 229 45.36 25.85 7.49
C ARG A 229 45.92 27.17 7.02
N LEU A 230 45.06 28.17 6.76
CA LEU A 230 45.49 29.50 6.36
C LEU A 230 46.28 30.20 7.48
N GLY A 231 45.82 30.09 8.73
CA GLY A 231 46.51 30.63 9.90
C GLY A 231 47.91 30.06 10.06
N SER A 232 48.03 28.73 10.04
CA SER A 232 49.35 28.08 10.12
C SER A 232 50.26 28.40 8.93
N ALA A 233 49.70 28.55 7.72
CA ALA A 233 50.49 28.93 6.55
C ALA A 233 51.02 30.37 6.68
N MET A 234 50.20 31.30 7.16
CA MET A 234 50.62 32.67 7.42
C MET A 234 51.72 32.72 8.49
N GLU A 235 51.53 32.09 9.64
CA GLU A 235 52.54 32.07 10.72
C GLU A 235 53.91 31.55 10.25
N ARG A 236 53.93 30.47 9.45
CA ARG A 236 55.18 29.92 8.88
C ARG A 236 55.87 30.91 7.95
N VAL A 237 55.12 31.57 7.07
CA VAL A 237 55.69 32.56 6.14
C VAL A 237 56.28 33.74 6.91
N THR A 238 55.55 34.28 7.90
CA THR A 238 56.05 35.42 8.69
C THR A 238 57.30 35.05 9.51
N GLY A 239 57.32 33.84 10.09
CA GLY A 239 58.48 33.34 10.84
C GLY A 239 59.73 33.16 9.98
N LEU A 240 59.60 32.52 8.82
CA LEU A 240 60.72 32.31 7.89
C LEU A 240 61.30 33.63 7.37
N VAL A 241 60.44 34.59 7.03
CA VAL A 241 60.88 35.91 6.56
C VAL A 241 61.65 36.65 7.64
N ALA A 242 61.21 36.59 8.90
CA ALA A 242 61.87 37.24 10.01
C ALA A 242 63.25 36.65 10.32
N GLU A 243 63.37 35.33 10.35
CA GLU A 243 64.63 34.62 10.63
C GLU A 243 65.66 34.81 9.49
N ALA A 244 65.23 34.62 8.23
CA ALA A 244 66.11 34.79 7.08
C ALA A 244 66.63 36.24 6.96
N ALA A 245 65.80 37.23 7.25
CA ALA A 245 66.22 38.63 7.24
C ALA A 245 67.30 38.94 8.30
N HIS A 246 67.24 38.28 9.47
CA HIS A 246 68.23 38.46 10.52
C HIS A 246 69.57 37.80 10.16
N GLU A 247 69.53 36.53 9.72
CA GLU A 247 70.71 35.74 9.39
C GLU A 247 71.49 36.29 8.18
N VAL A 248 70.80 36.90 7.19
CA VAL A 248 71.46 37.53 6.03
C VAL A 248 72.08 38.90 6.38
N ARG A 249 71.48 39.65 7.31
CA ARG A 249 71.93 41.01 7.66
C ARG A 249 73.32 40.99 8.31
N THR A 250 73.61 40.00 9.15
CA THR A 250 74.87 39.88 9.90
C THR A 250 76.13 39.73 9.03
N PRO A 251 76.22 38.76 8.09
CA PRO A 251 77.37 38.63 7.20
C PRO A 251 77.48 39.81 6.22
N LEU A 252 76.36 40.37 5.74
CA LEU A 252 76.39 41.55 4.86
C LEU A 252 76.91 42.80 5.59
N ALA A 253 76.55 43.00 6.86
CA ALA A 253 77.09 44.09 7.67
C ALA A 253 78.61 43.94 7.90
N SER A 254 79.07 42.71 8.16
CA SER A 254 80.50 42.41 8.30
C SER A 254 81.28 42.63 6.99
N LEU A 255 80.74 42.17 5.86
CA LEU A 255 81.31 42.40 4.53
C LEU A 255 81.42 43.89 4.21
N ARG A 256 80.36 44.64 4.52
CA ARG A 256 80.34 46.10 4.32
C ARG A 256 81.41 46.79 5.17
N ALA A 257 81.52 46.45 6.46
CA ALA A 257 82.55 47.03 7.33
C ALA A 257 83.98 46.71 6.85
N GLN A 258 84.24 45.48 6.40
CA GLN A 258 85.55 45.10 5.84
C GLN A 258 85.84 45.82 4.52
N ALA A 259 84.83 46.05 3.69
CA ALA A 259 84.96 46.81 2.45
C ALA A 259 85.24 48.30 2.72
N GLU A 260 84.54 48.92 3.67
CA GLU A 260 84.78 50.31 4.10
C GLU A 260 86.24 50.49 4.58
N VAL A 261 86.73 49.59 5.43
CA VAL A 261 88.13 49.64 5.91
C VAL A 261 89.14 49.36 4.80
N ALA A 262 88.80 48.55 3.80
CA ALA A 262 89.68 48.28 2.66
C ALA A 262 89.80 49.49 1.71
N MET A 263 88.77 50.33 1.59
CA MET A 263 88.80 51.52 0.72
C MET A 263 89.81 52.57 1.20
N ASP A 264 90.05 52.66 2.51
CA ASP A 264 90.98 53.63 3.12
C ASP A 264 92.41 53.06 3.36
N GLU A 265 92.66 51.79 3.01
CA GLU A 265 93.93 51.10 3.26
C GLU A 265 94.97 51.44 2.17
N GLN A 266 96.10 52.05 2.57
CA GLN A 266 97.14 52.50 1.64
C GLN A 266 98.27 51.48 1.43
N ASP A 267 98.40 50.47 2.31
CA ASP A 267 99.39 49.38 2.16
C ASP A 267 98.88 48.31 1.17
N PRO A 268 99.57 48.08 0.03
CA PRO A 268 99.17 47.08 -0.97
C PRO A 268 99.08 45.65 -0.42
N GLU A 269 99.91 45.27 0.55
CA GLU A 269 99.86 43.92 1.13
C GLU A 269 98.69 43.78 2.11
N ALA A 270 98.45 44.78 2.97
CA ALA A 270 97.27 44.81 3.83
C ALA A 270 95.97 44.84 3.02
N LEU A 271 95.93 45.58 1.91
CA LEU A 271 94.78 45.62 1.00
C LEU A 271 94.50 44.24 0.39
N ARG A 272 95.52 43.53 -0.14
CA ARG A 272 95.34 42.16 -0.65
C ARG A 272 94.80 41.20 0.42
N ARG A 273 95.31 41.30 1.65
CA ARG A 273 94.81 40.49 2.79
C ARG A 273 93.34 40.83 3.13
N ARG A 274 92.93 42.10 3.04
CA ARG A 274 91.54 42.53 3.26
C ARG A 274 90.60 42.10 2.14
N VAL A 275 90.99 42.28 0.88
CA VAL A 275 90.23 41.82 -0.29
C VAL A 275 90.04 40.30 -0.25
N SER A 276 91.06 39.53 0.13
CA SER A 276 90.94 38.09 0.35
C SER A 276 89.91 37.75 1.43
N ARG A 277 89.89 38.50 2.55
CA ARG A 277 88.87 38.34 3.60
C ARG A 277 87.45 38.71 3.14
N ILE A 278 87.29 39.75 2.32
CA ILE A 278 86.01 40.12 1.71
C ILE A 278 85.54 39.01 0.76
N HIS A 279 86.43 38.48 -0.07
CA HIS A 279 86.11 37.38 -0.98
C HIS A 279 85.69 36.12 -0.21
N GLN A 280 86.41 35.76 0.85
CA GLN A 280 86.04 34.65 1.74
C GLN A 280 84.69 34.91 2.44
N GLY A 281 84.43 36.13 2.91
CA GLY A 281 83.14 36.49 3.50
C GLY A 281 81.99 36.43 2.49
N ALA A 282 82.23 36.76 1.22
CA ALA A 282 81.24 36.68 0.16
C ALA A 282 80.92 35.23 -0.21
N ILE A 283 81.93 34.35 -0.21
CA ILE A 283 81.74 32.90 -0.34
C ILE A 283 80.90 32.38 0.83
N GLN A 284 81.20 32.78 2.07
CA GLN A 284 80.42 32.39 3.25
C GLN A 284 78.96 32.89 3.19
N ALA A 285 78.73 34.13 2.75
CA ALA A 285 77.38 34.67 2.58
C ALA A 285 76.59 33.92 1.48
N SER A 286 77.24 33.60 0.36
CA SER A 286 76.63 32.81 -0.73
C SER A 286 76.30 31.37 -0.28
N GLN A 287 77.19 30.77 0.51
CA GLN A 287 76.94 29.47 1.13
C GLN A 287 75.77 29.53 2.11
N LEU A 288 75.67 30.57 2.94
CA LEU A 288 74.56 30.77 3.86
C LEU A 288 73.22 30.93 3.13
N VAL A 289 73.18 31.70 2.04
CA VAL A 289 71.98 31.86 1.20
C VAL A 289 71.59 30.53 0.55
N SER A 290 72.54 29.82 -0.06
CA SER A 290 72.28 28.50 -0.65
C SER A 290 71.75 27.51 0.40
N GLN A 291 72.26 27.62 1.63
CA GLN A 291 71.87 26.77 2.75
C GLN A 291 70.48 27.11 3.31
N LEU A 292 70.11 28.39 3.42
CA LEU A 292 68.76 28.82 3.80
C LEU A 292 67.73 28.37 2.76
N LEU A 293 68.08 28.43 1.47
CA LEU A 293 67.23 27.91 0.39
C LEU A 293 67.09 26.39 0.46
N MET A 294 68.16 25.65 0.78
CA MET A 294 68.09 24.20 0.99
C MET A 294 67.21 23.85 2.20
N ASP A 295 67.35 24.57 3.31
CA ASP A 295 66.58 24.32 4.53
C ASP A 295 65.08 24.63 4.34
N ALA A 296 64.77 25.72 3.63
CA ALA A 296 63.40 26.03 3.22
C ALA A 296 62.82 24.98 2.27
N THR A 297 63.63 24.46 1.33
CA THR A 297 63.20 23.43 0.37
C THR A 297 62.93 22.08 1.05
N ILE A 298 63.80 21.65 1.95
CA ILE A 298 63.62 20.40 2.70
C ILE A 298 62.44 20.52 3.68
N SER A 299 62.31 21.65 4.38
CA SER A 299 61.20 21.85 5.34
C SER A 299 59.84 21.90 4.63
N HIS A 300 59.74 22.59 3.48
CA HIS A 300 58.51 22.62 2.67
C HIS A 300 58.13 21.23 2.11
N ARG A 301 59.11 20.40 1.75
CA ARG A 301 58.88 19.03 1.28
C ARG A 301 58.48 18.06 2.41
N LEU A 302 59.00 18.26 3.61
CA LEU A 302 58.63 17.45 4.78
C LEU A 302 57.22 17.82 5.32
N GLU A 303 56.76 19.06 5.11
CA GLU A 303 55.42 19.52 5.52
C GLU A 303 54.30 19.19 4.51
N ASN A 304 54.58 19.18 3.21
CA ASN A 304 53.60 18.84 2.19
C ASN A 304 53.53 17.32 1.95
N GLN A 305 52.54 16.69 2.58
CA GLN A 305 52.30 15.24 2.55
C GLN A 305 51.82 14.71 1.19
N GLU A 306 52.74 14.07 0.46
CA GLU A 306 52.49 12.87 -0.37
C GLU A 306 53.67 11.92 -0.12
N THR A 307 53.52 11.01 0.86
CA THR A 307 54.54 10.01 1.17
C THR A 307 54.41 8.83 0.22
N ASP A 308 55.08 8.92 -0.93
CA ASP A 308 55.27 7.78 -1.81
C ASP A 308 56.15 6.71 -1.14
N THR A 309 56.02 5.47 -1.63
CA THR A 309 56.92 4.37 -1.28
C THR A 309 58.06 4.34 -2.29
N THR A 310 59.30 4.42 -1.82
CA THR A 310 60.49 4.25 -2.65
C THR A 310 61.24 2.99 -2.24
N ALA A 311 61.79 2.28 -3.22
CA ALA A 311 62.72 1.20 -2.97
C ALA A 311 64.03 1.78 -2.41
N PHE A 312 64.58 1.15 -1.38
CA PHE A 312 65.83 1.60 -0.74
C PHE A 312 67.02 1.59 -1.72
N GLY A 313 67.15 0.56 -2.55
CA GLY A 313 68.21 0.44 -3.54
C GLY A 313 68.23 1.60 -4.54
N ALA A 314 67.05 2.06 -4.99
CA ALA A 314 66.94 3.17 -5.93
C ALA A 314 67.50 4.51 -5.37
N VAL A 315 67.45 4.70 -4.05
CA VAL A 315 68.00 5.89 -3.38
C VAL A 315 69.53 5.82 -3.33
N ILE A 316 70.10 4.63 -3.07
CA ILE A 316 71.55 4.42 -3.08
C ILE A 316 72.12 4.60 -4.50
N ASP A 317 71.45 4.03 -5.50
CA ASP A 317 71.83 4.16 -6.90
C ASP A 317 71.87 5.62 -7.36
N ASP A 318 70.87 6.41 -6.95
CA ASP A 318 70.78 7.84 -7.22
C ASP A 318 71.97 8.64 -6.68
N VAL A 319 72.54 8.24 -5.54
CA VAL A 319 73.71 8.89 -4.94
C VAL A 319 74.98 8.44 -5.64
N ARG A 320 75.13 7.14 -5.93
CA ARG A 320 76.28 6.58 -6.62
C ARG A 320 76.50 7.21 -8.00
N GLN A 321 75.44 7.42 -8.78
CA GLN A 321 75.53 8.01 -10.13
C GLN A 321 75.99 9.48 -10.15
N ARG A 322 75.93 10.17 -9.00
CA ARG A 322 76.22 11.61 -8.89
C ARG A 322 77.58 11.92 -8.26
N LEU A 323 78.32 10.89 -7.84
CA LEU A 323 79.68 11.03 -7.32
C LEU A 323 80.70 11.05 -8.47
N ASP A 324 81.80 11.78 -8.27
CA ASP A 324 82.93 11.75 -9.21
C ASP A 324 83.47 10.31 -9.36
N PRO A 325 83.86 9.86 -10.57
CA PRO A 325 84.27 8.48 -10.82
C PRO A 325 85.38 7.96 -9.90
N ASP A 326 86.33 8.82 -9.55
CA ASP A 326 87.46 8.49 -8.67
C ASP A 326 87.03 8.29 -7.21
N LEU A 327 85.99 9.02 -6.77
CA LEU A 327 85.41 8.87 -5.43
C LEU A 327 84.45 7.67 -5.38
N ALA A 328 83.75 7.39 -6.47
CA ALA A 328 82.84 6.26 -6.57
C ALA A 328 83.56 4.89 -6.47
N GLN A 329 84.82 4.80 -6.92
CA GLN A 329 85.64 3.58 -6.78
C GLN A 329 85.96 3.23 -5.31
N ARG A 330 85.87 4.22 -4.41
CA ARG A 330 86.15 4.03 -2.97
C ARG A 330 84.91 3.56 -2.21
N LEU A 331 83.74 3.49 -2.85
CA LEU A 331 82.49 3.10 -2.22
C LEU A 331 82.22 1.59 -2.43
N VAL A 332 82.12 0.84 -1.33
CA VAL A 332 81.82 -0.60 -1.32
C VAL A 332 80.39 -0.80 -0.84
N LEU A 333 79.55 -1.47 -1.64
CA LEU A 333 78.12 -1.67 -1.34
C LEU A 333 77.84 -3.14 -1.00
N ASN A 334 77.35 -3.38 0.22
CA ASN A 334 76.95 -4.69 0.74
C ASN A 334 75.45 -4.68 1.07
N VAL A 335 74.60 -4.58 0.05
CA VAL A 335 73.15 -4.54 0.20
C VAL A 335 72.53 -5.71 -0.56
N PRO A 336 71.95 -6.71 0.14
CA PRO A 336 71.23 -7.81 -0.49
C PRO A 336 70.04 -7.33 -1.34
N GLU A 337 69.66 -8.06 -2.40
CA GLU A 337 68.59 -7.65 -3.32
C GLU A 337 67.22 -7.48 -2.64
N ASP A 338 66.90 -8.33 -1.67
CA ASP A 338 65.68 -8.25 -0.87
C ASP A 338 65.65 -6.99 0.01
N VAL A 339 66.81 -6.58 0.52
CA VAL A 339 66.98 -5.32 1.25
C VAL A 339 66.91 -4.11 0.31
N ALA A 340 67.50 -4.20 -0.88
CA ALA A 340 67.42 -3.15 -1.90
C ALA A 340 65.99 -2.93 -2.40
N ALA A 341 65.18 -3.99 -2.48
CA ALA A 341 63.77 -3.94 -2.87
C ALA A 341 62.83 -3.45 -1.76
N ALA A 342 63.29 -3.39 -0.51
CA ALA A 342 62.49 -2.99 0.63
C ALA A 342 61.88 -1.59 0.42
N GLN A 343 60.56 -1.50 0.64
CA GLN A 343 59.80 -0.28 0.44
C GLN A 343 59.80 0.55 1.71
N ILE A 344 60.43 1.72 1.63
CA ILE A 344 60.39 2.75 2.68
C ILE A 344 59.45 3.87 2.28
N ARG A 345 58.71 4.37 3.25
CA ARG A 345 57.73 5.44 3.04
C ARG A 345 58.41 6.79 3.27
N GLY A 346 58.56 7.60 2.23
CA GLY A 346 59.32 8.87 2.33
C GLY A 346 59.52 9.62 1.02
N ASP A 347 59.80 10.93 1.10
CA ASP A 347 60.16 11.74 -0.07
C ASP A 347 61.52 11.28 -0.61
N ARG A 348 61.54 10.77 -1.84
CA ARG A 348 62.74 10.22 -2.48
C ARG A 348 63.89 11.24 -2.52
N VAL A 349 63.59 12.53 -2.68
CA VAL A 349 64.61 13.58 -2.72
C VAL A 349 65.22 13.80 -1.33
N ALA A 350 64.42 13.90 -0.28
CA ALA A 350 64.89 14.04 1.10
C ALA A 350 65.73 12.84 1.55
N LEU A 351 65.29 11.62 1.23
CA LEU A 351 66.05 10.38 1.52
C LEU A 351 67.37 10.32 0.76
N ARG A 352 67.40 10.74 -0.51
CA ARG A 352 68.64 10.83 -1.30
C ARG A 352 69.61 11.85 -0.71
N GLU A 353 69.13 13.03 -0.33
CA GLU A 353 69.96 14.06 0.30
C GLU A 353 70.54 13.58 1.63
N MET A 354 69.77 12.83 2.43
CA MET A 354 70.26 12.19 3.65
C MET A 354 71.42 11.24 3.35
N VAL A 355 71.23 10.29 2.43
CA VAL A 355 72.29 9.33 2.06
C VAL A 355 73.52 10.05 1.52
N ARG A 356 73.35 11.04 0.64
CA ARG A 356 74.46 11.85 0.11
C ARG A 356 75.26 12.53 1.23
N ASN A 357 74.59 13.16 2.19
CA ASN A 357 75.28 13.85 3.29
C ASN A 357 76.09 12.90 4.19
N VAL A 358 75.63 11.67 4.42
CA VAL A 358 76.41 10.68 5.17
C VAL A 358 77.63 10.22 4.37
N VAL A 359 77.43 9.93 3.08
CA VAL A 359 78.48 9.43 2.19
C VAL A 359 79.54 10.49 1.89
N ASP A 360 79.14 11.74 1.60
CA ASP A 360 80.06 12.86 1.39
C ASP A 360 80.94 13.08 2.62
N ASN A 361 80.36 13.02 3.82
CA ASN A 361 81.13 13.11 5.07
C ASN A 361 82.14 11.96 5.18
N ALA A 362 81.71 10.72 4.98
CA ALA A 362 82.59 9.55 5.04
C ALA A 362 83.76 9.65 4.04
N LEU A 363 83.50 10.09 2.80
CA LEU A 363 84.51 10.23 1.75
C LEU A 363 85.49 11.40 1.99
N VAL A 364 85.06 12.47 2.65
CA VAL A 364 85.92 13.63 3.00
C VAL A 364 86.86 13.31 4.17
N TYR A 365 86.41 12.52 5.15
CA TYR A 365 87.19 12.24 6.37
C TYR A 365 88.01 10.95 6.32
N SER A 366 87.73 10.05 5.37
CA SER A 366 88.51 8.85 5.09
C SER A 366 89.32 9.01 3.80
N GLU A 367 90.52 8.41 3.73
CA GLU A 367 91.24 8.18 2.47
C GLU A 367 91.06 6.73 1.95
N GLY A 368 90.58 5.83 2.81
CA GLY A 368 90.30 4.43 2.46
C GLY A 368 88.90 4.21 1.90
N ALA A 369 88.50 2.94 1.80
CA ALA A 369 87.19 2.53 1.34
C ALA A 369 86.09 2.92 2.35
N VAL A 370 84.93 3.32 1.83
CA VAL A 370 83.70 3.59 2.59
C VAL A 370 82.72 2.47 2.29
N GLU A 371 82.25 1.79 3.32
CA GLU A 371 81.35 0.63 3.20
C GLU A 371 79.91 1.03 3.54
N ILE A 372 78.94 0.63 2.72
CA ILE A 372 77.51 0.75 3.00
C ILE A 372 76.90 -0.64 3.11
N ASP A 373 76.38 -0.99 4.29
CA ASP A 373 75.67 -2.24 4.54
C ASP A 373 74.17 -1.98 4.77
N GLY A 374 73.32 -2.90 4.31
CA GLY A 374 71.87 -2.85 4.53
C GLY A 374 71.32 -4.16 5.09
N SER A 375 70.40 -4.10 6.06
CA SER A 375 69.66 -5.25 6.56
C SER A 375 68.20 -4.92 6.91
N VAL A 376 67.31 -5.91 6.88
CA VAL A 376 65.89 -5.76 7.27
C VAL A 376 65.57 -6.75 8.39
N GLY A 377 64.87 -6.31 9.42
CA GLY A 377 64.43 -7.13 10.55
C GLY A 377 63.35 -6.42 11.37
N ASP A 378 62.44 -7.16 12.02
CA ASP A 378 61.39 -6.63 12.91
C ASP A 378 60.56 -5.45 12.33
N GLY A 379 60.31 -5.47 11.02
CA GLY A 379 59.55 -4.42 10.35
C GLY A 379 60.31 -3.10 10.18
N VAL A 380 61.64 -3.08 10.31
CA VAL A 380 62.50 -1.93 10.05
C VAL A 380 63.66 -2.29 9.09
N LEU A 381 64.09 -1.32 8.30
CA LEU A 381 65.31 -1.30 7.48
C LEU A 381 66.44 -0.64 8.29
N ASN A 382 67.62 -1.24 8.32
CA ASN A 382 68.83 -0.70 8.94
C ASN A 382 69.92 -0.47 7.87
N MET A 383 70.35 0.78 7.70
CA MET A 383 71.43 1.22 6.81
C MET A 383 72.64 1.61 7.65
N ARG A 384 73.79 1.00 7.38
CA ARG A 384 75.05 1.31 8.04
C ARG A 384 76.04 1.88 7.04
N VAL A 385 76.68 3.01 7.37
CA VAL A 385 77.81 3.56 6.60
C VAL A 385 79.05 3.58 7.48
N SER A 386 80.13 2.93 7.04
CA SER A 386 81.36 2.77 7.80
C SER A 386 82.55 3.37 7.05
N ASP A 387 83.33 4.23 7.71
CA ASP A 387 84.57 4.81 7.18
C ASP A 387 85.80 4.34 7.98
N VAL A 388 87.01 4.72 7.54
CA VAL A 388 88.29 4.49 8.25
C VAL A 388 88.98 5.80 8.63
N GLY A 389 88.18 6.86 8.84
CA GLY A 389 88.65 8.18 9.25
C GLY A 389 89.06 8.24 10.73
N PRO A 390 89.31 9.45 11.26
CA PRO A 390 89.76 9.64 12.66
C PRO A 390 88.67 9.32 13.72
N GLY A 391 87.42 9.08 13.32
CA GLY A 391 86.30 8.87 14.23
C GLY A 391 85.82 10.17 14.91
N ILE A 392 84.85 10.04 15.82
CA ILE A 392 84.30 11.16 16.62
C ILE A 392 84.31 10.73 18.09
N THR A 393 84.74 11.59 19.01
CA THR A 393 84.76 11.24 20.44
C THR A 393 83.34 11.11 21.00
N ASP A 394 83.12 10.25 22.00
CA ASP A 394 81.80 10.03 22.59
C ASP A 394 81.13 11.31 23.12
N ALA A 395 81.93 12.26 23.62
CA ALA A 395 81.43 13.56 24.08
C ALA A 395 80.94 14.46 22.92
N GLU A 396 81.46 14.26 21.72
CA GLU A 396 81.14 15.07 20.53
C GLU A 396 80.02 14.47 19.68
N LYS A 397 79.77 13.15 19.78
CA LYS A 397 78.72 12.46 18.99
C LYS A 397 77.33 13.10 19.10
N PRO A 398 76.84 13.52 20.28
CA PRO A 398 75.55 14.23 20.36
C PRO A 398 75.64 15.64 19.78
N LEU A 399 76.78 16.32 19.96
CA LEU A 399 76.98 17.71 19.55
C LEU A 399 77.03 17.85 18.02
N VAL A 400 77.67 16.91 17.30
CA VAL A 400 77.75 16.96 15.83
C VAL A 400 76.41 16.71 15.12
N LEU A 401 75.38 16.27 15.85
CA LEU A 401 74.01 16.17 15.35
C LEU A 401 73.24 17.50 15.51
N GLU A 402 73.76 18.43 16.31
CA GLU A 402 73.24 19.80 16.41
C GLU A 402 73.72 20.65 15.23
N ARG A 403 72.96 21.70 14.89
CA ARG A 403 73.28 22.58 13.78
C ARG A 403 74.60 23.34 14.05
N PHE A 404 75.47 23.41 13.03
CA PHE A 404 76.72 24.20 13.00
C PHE A 404 77.82 23.74 13.98
N LYS A 405 77.67 22.57 14.60
CA LYS A 405 78.69 22.01 15.50
C LYS A 405 79.61 21.07 14.73
N ARG A 406 80.92 21.24 14.91
CA ARG A 406 81.97 20.40 14.28
C ARG A 406 82.78 19.68 15.36
N GLY A 407 83.18 18.44 15.08
CA GLY A 407 84.08 17.68 15.96
C GLY A 407 85.52 18.19 15.90
N SER A 408 86.29 17.97 16.97
CA SER A 408 87.68 18.41 17.15
C SER A 408 88.67 17.90 16.10
N ALA A 409 88.39 16.76 15.45
CA ALA A 409 89.21 16.15 14.39
C ALA A 409 89.14 16.89 13.02
N SER A 410 88.50 18.05 12.95
CA SER A 410 88.10 18.70 11.68
C SER A 410 89.21 19.41 10.88
N GLY A 411 90.35 19.77 11.50
CA GLY A 411 91.50 20.41 10.82
C GLY A 411 91.17 21.54 9.82
N ASN A 412 92.08 21.81 8.88
CA ASN A 412 91.96 22.84 7.82
C ASN A 412 90.95 22.46 6.69
N LYS A 413 90.07 21.45 6.89
CA LYS A 413 89.10 21.01 5.88
C LYS A 413 87.86 21.92 5.88
N VAL A 414 87.45 22.38 4.70
CA VAL A 414 86.30 23.27 4.51
C VAL A 414 85.00 22.46 4.62
N GLY A 415 84.12 22.78 5.59
CA GLY A 415 82.83 22.11 5.78
C GLY A 415 81.92 22.87 6.75
N SER A 416 80.60 22.80 6.55
CA SER A 416 79.59 23.66 7.20
C SER A 416 79.05 23.15 8.55
N GLY A 417 79.37 21.92 8.95
CA GLY A 417 78.89 21.33 10.21
C GLY A 417 77.39 21.03 10.25
N LEU A 418 76.75 20.88 9.08
CA LEU A 418 75.29 20.69 8.98
C LEU A 418 74.88 19.34 8.42
N GLY A 419 75.77 18.63 7.73
CA GLY A 419 75.43 17.37 7.04
C GLY A 419 74.75 16.36 7.96
N LEU A 420 75.34 16.08 9.13
CA LEU A 420 74.77 15.13 10.09
C LEU A 420 73.50 15.66 10.79
N SER A 421 73.35 16.97 10.98
CA SER A 421 72.12 17.56 11.51
C SER A 421 70.93 17.43 10.53
N ILE A 422 71.20 17.52 9.23
CA ILE A 422 70.20 17.29 8.16
C ILE A 422 69.81 15.82 8.14
N VAL A 423 70.79 14.91 8.22
CA VAL A 423 70.55 13.46 8.30
C VAL A 423 69.65 13.13 9.48
N ASN A 424 69.97 13.63 10.68
CA ASN A 424 69.15 13.40 11.87
C ASN A 424 67.71 13.90 11.69
N ARG A 425 67.50 15.09 11.10
CA ARG A 425 66.16 15.61 10.82
C ARG A 425 65.37 14.74 9.84
N VAL A 426 65.99 14.28 8.76
CA VAL A 426 65.34 13.39 7.78
C VAL A 426 64.99 12.06 8.45
N VAL A 427 65.90 11.47 9.22
CA VAL A 427 65.66 10.21 9.95
C VAL A 427 64.51 10.34 10.94
N VAL A 428 64.51 11.39 11.77
CA VAL A 428 63.42 11.66 12.73
C VAL A 428 62.08 11.90 12.00
N ALA A 429 62.08 12.67 10.90
CA ALA A 429 60.86 12.91 10.11
C ALA A 429 60.28 11.62 9.50
N HIS A 430 61.13 10.64 9.21
CA HIS A 430 60.74 9.32 8.69
C HIS A 430 60.56 8.27 9.80
N ARG A 431 60.46 8.71 11.07
CA ARG A 431 60.28 7.86 12.27
C ARG A 431 61.39 6.83 12.45
N GLY A 432 62.58 7.18 12.01
CA GLY A 432 63.77 6.38 12.15
C GLY A 432 64.60 6.70 13.39
N ALA A 433 65.72 5.99 13.53
CA ALA A 433 66.72 6.26 14.55
C ALA A 433 68.11 6.37 13.91
N LEU A 434 68.93 7.33 14.38
CA LEU A 434 70.31 7.54 13.96
C LEU A 434 71.25 7.26 15.14
N LEU A 435 72.27 6.44 14.92
CA LEU A 435 73.32 6.16 15.91
C LEU A 435 74.72 6.31 15.29
N LEU A 436 75.61 6.94 16.05
CA LEU A 436 77.04 7.06 15.72
C LEU A 436 77.83 6.12 16.61
N ARG A 437 78.61 5.21 16.03
CA ARG A 437 79.45 4.22 16.74
C ARG A 437 80.88 4.30 16.24
N ASP A 438 81.83 3.91 17.08
CA ASP A 438 83.23 3.83 16.65
C ASP A 438 83.47 2.50 15.93
N ARG A 439 84.27 2.54 14.86
CA ARG A 439 84.70 1.33 14.14
C ARG A 439 85.87 0.71 14.87
N THR A 440 85.78 -0.59 15.17
CA THR A 440 86.92 -1.38 15.65
C THR A 440 88.03 -1.37 14.59
N GLY A 441 89.16 -0.74 14.90
CA GLY A 441 90.27 -0.51 13.95
C GLY A 441 90.45 0.94 13.51
N GLY A 442 89.60 1.87 13.96
CA GLY A 442 89.60 3.29 13.58
C GLY A 442 88.53 3.61 12.54
N GLY A 443 87.89 4.78 12.66
CA GLY A 443 86.78 5.21 11.80
C GLY A 443 85.46 5.42 12.54
N LEU A 444 84.46 5.93 11.80
CA LEU A 444 83.09 6.13 12.28
C LEU A 444 82.11 5.19 11.57
N ILE A 445 81.14 4.68 12.33
CA ILE A 445 79.98 3.95 11.83
C ILE A 445 78.72 4.80 12.08
N VAL A 446 77.94 5.03 11.02
CA VAL A 446 76.66 5.74 11.05
C VAL A 446 75.55 4.72 10.76
N ASP A 447 74.75 4.36 11.76
CA ASP A 447 73.58 3.47 11.63
C ASP A 447 72.28 4.27 11.56
N ILE A 448 71.45 3.98 10.55
CA ILE A 448 70.15 4.60 10.30
C ILE A 448 69.08 3.52 10.21
N THR A 449 68.06 3.59 11.06
CA THR A 449 66.92 2.66 11.08
C THR A 449 65.65 3.34 10.54
N LEU A 450 64.85 2.70 9.69
CA LEU A 450 63.58 3.22 9.12
C LEU A 450 62.46 2.15 9.10
N PRO A 451 61.17 2.47 9.37
CA PRO A 451 60.08 1.49 9.44
C PRO A 451 59.47 1.04 8.08
N LEU A 452 58.92 -0.19 8.05
CA LEU A 452 58.21 -0.85 6.93
C LEU A 452 56.67 -0.89 7.15
N VAL A 453 55.87 -1.24 6.14
CA VAL A 453 54.38 -1.13 6.13
C VAL A 453 53.66 -2.52 6.28
N GLY A 454 52.67 -2.71 7.20
CA GLY A 454 51.96 -4.02 7.47
C GLY A 454 50.43 -3.97 7.85
N ARG A 455 49.67 -5.10 7.74
CA ARG A 455 48.16 -5.27 7.82
C ARG A 455 47.65 -6.23 8.96
N ASN A 456 46.46 -6.00 9.59
CA ASN A 456 45.77 -6.88 10.59
C ASN A 456 44.20 -6.80 10.59
N ALA A 457 43.46 -7.85 11.05
CA ALA A 457 41.98 -7.86 11.26
C ALA A 457 41.45 -8.91 12.31
N ARG A 458 40.49 -8.55 13.20
CA ARG A 458 39.49 -9.42 13.90
C ARG A 458 38.54 -8.63 14.85
N ALA A 459 37.20 -8.74 14.68
CA ALA A 459 36.18 -8.66 15.77
C ALA A 459 34.73 -8.77 15.22
N GLU A 460 34.08 -9.93 15.29
CA GLU A 460 32.61 -10.03 15.14
C GLU A 460 32.08 -11.40 15.64
N GLN A 461 31.76 -11.52 16.94
CA GLN A 461 31.12 -12.73 17.48
C GLN A 461 30.48 -12.49 18.86
N MET A 462 29.28 -11.89 18.92
CA MET A 462 28.43 -11.95 20.12
C MET A 462 26.99 -11.50 19.81
N ARG A 463 26.06 -12.42 19.48
CA ARG A 463 24.59 -12.31 19.64
C ARG A 463 23.88 -13.47 18.94
N ARG A 464 23.25 -14.37 19.70
CA ARG A 464 21.97 -15.06 19.43
C ARG A 464 21.83 -16.28 20.35
N ALA A 465 20.96 -16.19 21.36
CA ALA A 465 20.32 -17.34 21.99
C ALA A 465 19.03 -16.92 22.70
N LEU A 466 18.02 -17.80 22.60
CA LEU A 466 16.85 -18.02 23.46
C LEU A 466 15.50 -17.39 23.06
N GLY A 467 14.60 -18.26 22.57
CA GLY A 467 13.15 -18.00 22.53
C GLY A 467 12.39 -19.15 21.87
N SER A 468 11.98 -20.18 22.63
CA SER A 468 10.92 -21.14 22.24
C SER A 468 10.69 -22.22 23.30
N LEU A 469 9.69 -22.06 24.18
CA LEU A 469 9.00 -23.17 24.88
C LEU A 469 7.70 -22.67 25.54
N ALA A 470 6.61 -22.54 24.78
CA ALA A 470 5.29 -22.19 25.32
C ALA A 470 4.15 -22.71 24.45
N ALA A 471 4.18 -23.99 24.09
CA ALA A 471 3.13 -24.61 23.27
C ALA A 471 2.96 -26.09 23.60
N LEU A 472 2.47 -26.43 24.80
CA LEU A 472 2.04 -27.82 25.08
C LEU A 472 1.09 -28.03 26.27
N VAL A 473 0.24 -27.06 26.64
CA VAL A 473 -0.70 -27.26 27.78
C VAL A 473 -2.18 -27.05 27.41
N LEU A 474 -2.51 -26.90 26.12
CA LEU A 474 -3.90 -26.63 25.71
C LEU A 474 -4.66 -27.83 25.10
N CYS A 475 -4.16 -29.05 25.25
CA CYS A 475 -4.76 -30.25 24.61
C CYS A 475 -5.47 -31.23 25.55
N LEU A 476 -5.83 -30.85 26.76
CA LEU A 476 -6.61 -31.73 27.63
C LEU A 476 -7.67 -30.90 28.32
N LEU A 477 -8.86 -30.83 27.75
CA LEU A 477 -10.13 -30.78 28.48
C LEU A 477 -11.30 -30.68 27.48
N LEU A 478 -12.11 -31.76 27.48
CA LEU A 478 -13.57 -31.80 27.37
C LEU A 478 -14.12 -32.64 26.20
N ALA A 479 -14.71 -33.78 26.57
CA ALA A 479 -15.48 -34.68 25.73
C ALA A 479 -16.97 -34.64 26.12
N ASP A 480 -17.84 -34.52 25.11
CA ASP A 480 -19.19 -35.09 24.81
C ASP A 480 -20.28 -35.23 25.92
N PRO A 481 -21.62 -35.19 25.63
CA PRO A 481 -22.29 -36.04 24.62
C PRO A 481 -23.62 -35.55 23.93
N ARG A 482 -23.83 -36.04 22.70
CA ARG A 482 -25.05 -36.43 21.91
C ARG A 482 -26.50 -36.02 22.27
N GLY A 483 -27.30 -35.74 21.21
CA GLY A 483 -28.76 -36.00 21.15
C GLY A 483 -29.48 -35.65 19.82
N ALA A 484 -30.22 -36.64 19.28
CA ALA A 484 -31.32 -36.63 18.26
C ALA A 484 -31.04 -36.29 16.78
N GLN A 485 -31.60 -37.10 15.88
CA GLN A 485 -31.23 -37.29 14.46
C GLN A 485 -32.26 -36.64 13.51
N ALA A 486 -31.81 -35.70 12.67
CA ALA A 486 -32.49 -35.22 11.46
C ALA A 486 -31.75 -35.75 10.21
N ALA A 487 -32.31 -35.57 9.01
CA ALA A 487 -31.75 -36.08 7.73
C ALA A 487 -30.51 -35.28 7.30
N SER A 488 -29.48 -35.32 8.13
CA SER A 488 -28.19 -34.70 7.88
C SER A 488 -27.37 -35.57 6.94
N SER A 489 -26.89 -34.98 5.86
CA SER A 489 -25.96 -35.58 4.93
C SER A 489 -24.57 -35.01 5.17
N THR A 490 -23.62 -35.89 5.51
CA THR A 490 -22.21 -35.54 5.65
C THR A 490 -21.47 -35.86 4.36
N TYR A 491 -20.76 -34.87 3.83
CA TYR A 491 -19.88 -34.96 2.66
C TYR A 491 -18.44 -34.86 3.15
N PRO A 492 -17.70 -35.98 3.30
CA PRO A 492 -16.34 -35.99 3.83
C PRO A 492 -15.37 -35.15 3.00
N ALA A 493 -14.37 -34.53 3.64
CA ALA A 493 -13.32 -33.80 2.95
C ALA A 493 -12.55 -34.69 1.94
N PRO A 494 -12.40 -34.29 0.67
CA PRO A 494 -11.70 -35.08 -0.33
C PRO A 494 -10.25 -35.45 0.02
N ASP A 495 -9.54 -34.61 0.79
CA ASP A 495 -8.16 -34.89 1.20
C ASP A 495 -8.04 -35.79 2.44
N GLY A 496 -9.17 -36.18 3.04
CA GLY A 496 -9.25 -37.02 4.24
C GLY A 496 -9.15 -36.28 5.57
N SER A 497 -9.07 -34.94 5.57
CA SER A 497 -9.08 -34.11 6.77
C SER A 497 -10.43 -34.18 7.50
N THR A 498 -10.41 -34.26 8.83
CA THR A 498 -11.64 -34.33 9.66
C THR A 498 -11.76 -33.20 10.67
N GLU A 499 -10.78 -32.30 10.74
CA GLU A 499 -10.74 -31.21 11.73
C GLU A 499 -11.61 -30.01 11.33
N THR A 500 -11.82 -29.79 10.03
CA THR A 500 -12.55 -28.63 9.50
C THR A 500 -13.90 -29.06 8.95
N VAL A 501 -14.99 -28.68 9.63
CA VAL A 501 -16.36 -29.02 9.25
C VAL A 501 -17.16 -27.74 9.03
N LEU A 502 -17.71 -27.57 7.83
CA LEU A 502 -18.66 -26.52 7.49
C LEU A 502 -20.09 -27.04 7.69
N LYS A 503 -20.85 -26.43 8.60
CA LYS A 503 -22.24 -26.80 8.88
C LYS A 503 -23.21 -25.86 8.18
N ILE A 504 -24.00 -26.42 7.28
CA ILE A 504 -25.02 -25.70 6.52
C ILE A 504 -26.38 -26.27 6.86
N VAL A 505 -27.32 -25.41 7.28
CA VAL A 505 -28.74 -25.77 7.39
C VAL A 505 -29.45 -25.11 6.23
N GLY A 506 -30.23 -25.88 5.46
CA GLY A 506 -30.86 -25.34 4.27
C GLY A 506 -32.13 -26.02 3.81
N THR A 507 -32.77 -25.39 2.85
CA THR A 507 -34.09 -25.80 2.29
C THR A 507 -33.99 -26.35 0.87
N THR A 508 -32.78 -26.59 0.38
CA THR A 508 -32.52 -27.18 -0.93
C THR A 508 -32.47 -28.70 -0.79
N ASP A 509 -33.13 -29.43 -1.68
CA ASP A 509 -33.09 -30.90 -1.61
C ASP A 509 -31.64 -31.39 -1.74
N THR A 510 -31.27 -32.32 -0.86
CA THR A 510 -29.91 -32.87 -0.73
C THR A 510 -29.30 -33.27 -2.08
N PRO A 511 -30.02 -33.93 -3.03
CA PRO A 511 -29.45 -34.27 -4.33
C PRO A 511 -29.04 -33.06 -5.18
N LEU A 512 -29.81 -31.97 -5.15
CA LEU A 512 -29.48 -30.74 -5.89
C LEU A 512 -28.35 -29.97 -5.21
N PHE A 513 -28.33 -29.96 -3.87
CA PHE A 513 -27.30 -29.26 -3.11
C PHE A 513 -25.94 -29.97 -3.17
N ALA A 514 -25.92 -31.29 -3.40
CA ALA A 514 -24.69 -32.08 -3.54
C ALA A 514 -23.73 -31.53 -4.62
N ASP A 515 -24.26 -30.96 -5.71
CA ASP A 515 -23.43 -30.35 -6.77
C ASP A 515 -22.69 -29.09 -6.29
N PHE A 516 -23.34 -28.26 -5.46
CA PHE A 516 -22.69 -27.12 -4.83
C PHE A 516 -21.63 -27.58 -3.82
N VAL A 517 -21.91 -28.64 -3.06
CA VAL A 517 -20.92 -29.21 -2.13
C VAL A 517 -19.70 -29.74 -2.89
N ALA A 518 -19.90 -30.48 -3.98
CA ALA A 518 -18.81 -30.99 -4.81
C ALA A 518 -17.97 -29.87 -5.42
N GLY A 519 -18.62 -28.80 -5.93
CA GLY A 519 -17.93 -27.62 -6.45
C GLY A 519 -17.12 -26.88 -5.38
N PHE A 520 -17.68 -26.74 -4.17
CA PHE A 520 -16.97 -26.11 -3.05
C PHE A 520 -15.75 -26.94 -2.62
N GLN A 521 -15.92 -28.24 -2.46
CA GLN A 521 -14.85 -29.16 -2.06
C GLN A 521 -13.75 -29.33 -3.12
N ALA A 522 -14.02 -29.02 -4.40
CA ALA A 522 -12.98 -28.94 -5.42
C ALA A 522 -11.99 -27.79 -5.18
N ILE A 523 -12.45 -26.70 -4.53
CA ILE A 523 -11.63 -25.54 -4.16
C ILE A 523 -11.10 -25.69 -2.73
N ARG A 524 -11.88 -26.33 -1.85
CA ARG A 524 -11.59 -26.58 -0.43
C ARG A 524 -11.60 -28.09 -0.13
N PRO A 525 -10.58 -28.83 -0.61
CA PRO A 525 -10.53 -30.28 -0.42
C PRO A 525 -10.30 -30.69 1.05
N ASP A 526 -9.96 -29.72 1.91
CA ASP A 526 -9.69 -29.85 3.35
C ASP A 526 -10.94 -29.79 4.24
N VAL A 527 -12.12 -29.52 3.66
CA VAL A 527 -13.36 -29.24 4.41
C VAL A 527 -14.39 -30.34 4.24
N THR A 528 -14.86 -30.89 5.36
CA THR A 528 -16.07 -31.73 5.42
C THR A 528 -17.29 -30.80 5.44
N VAL A 529 -18.33 -31.12 4.67
CA VAL A 529 -19.58 -30.34 4.68
C VAL A 529 -20.69 -31.18 5.29
N ASP A 530 -21.28 -30.68 6.38
CA ASP A 530 -22.48 -31.24 6.99
C ASP A 530 -23.68 -30.40 6.53
N TYR A 531 -24.55 -31.00 5.73
CA TYR A 531 -25.77 -30.37 5.25
C TYR A 531 -26.99 -30.94 5.98
N ASP A 532 -27.76 -30.09 6.63
CA ASP A 532 -29.04 -30.44 7.28
C ASP A 532 -30.20 -29.85 6.48
N GLU A 533 -30.94 -30.71 5.79
CA GLU A 533 -32.09 -30.34 4.99
C GLU A 533 -33.33 -30.18 5.87
N GLN A 534 -33.93 -28.99 5.85
CA GLN A 534 -35.12 -28.65 6.63
C GLN A 534 -36.13 -27.84 5.82
N ASP A 535 -37.39 -27.84 6.27
CA ASP A 535 -38.40 -26.91 5.75
C ASP A 535 -38.16 -25.48 6.24
N SER A 536 -38.46 -24.50 5.38
CA SER A 536 -38.13 -23.09 5.61
C SER A 536 -38.70 -22.47 6.90
N LEU A 537 -39.96 -22.75 7.24
CA LEU A 537 -40.61 -22.19 8.44
C LEU A 537 -40.14 -22.88 9.73
N PRO A 538 -40.11 -24.23 9.83
CA PRO A 538 -39.49 -24.92 10.96
C PRO A 538 -38.03 -24.52 11.19
N MET A 539 -37.23 -24.39 10.12
CA MET A 539 -35.84 -23.93 10.21
C MET A 539 -35.75 -22.56 10.90
N TYR A 540 -36.56 -21.59 10.46
CA TYR A 540 -36.62 -20.27 11.09
C TYR A 540 -37.03 -20.33 12.57
N GLN A 541 -38.04 -21.15 12.90
CA GLN A 541 -38.53 -21.29 14.28
C GLN A 541 -37.49 -21.94 15.21
N GLN A 542 -36.82 -23.00 14.74
CA GLN A 542 -35.76 -23.68 15.48
C GLN A 542 -34.52 -22.79 15.68
N PHE A 543 -34.20 -21.96 14.68
CA PHE A 543 -33.13 -20.98 14.79
C PHE A 543 -33.44 -19.98 15.93
N LEU A 544 -34.67 -19.46 15.99
CA LEU A 544 -35.08 -18.51 17.03
C LEU A 544 -35.24 -19.13 18.42
N SER A 545 -35.71 -20.38 18.52
CA SER A 545 -35.85 -21.08 19.79
C SER A 545 -34.51 -21.53 20.39
N GLY A 546 -33.44 -21.54 19.58
CA GLY A 546 -32.13 -22.06 19.95
C GLY A 546 -32.08 -23.59 19.98
N GLU A 547 -33.09 -24.27 19.43
CA GLU A 547 -33.13 -25.73 19.27
C GLU A 547 -32.26 -26.20 18.10
N MET A 548 -31.96 -25.32 17.16
CA MET A 548 -31.06 -25.58 16.04
C MET A 548 -29.60 -25.64 16.50
N ALA A 549 -28.87 -26.67 16.06
CA ALA A 549 -27.42 -26.72 16.22
C ALA A 549 -26.78 -25.56 15.46
N ARG A 550 -25.90 -24.78 16.12
CA ARG A 550 -25.31 -23.54 15.55
C ARG A 550 -24.68 -23.78 14.18
N PRO A 551 -25.32 -23.31 13.08
CA PRO A 551 -24.77 -23.50 11.75
C PRO A 551 -23.77 -22.39 11.41
N ASP A 552 -22.89 -22.66 10.46
CA ASP A 552 -21.99 -21.65 9.89
C ASP A 552 -22.68 -20.86 8.77
N LEU A 553 -23.68 -21.48 8.13
CA LEU A 553 -24.47 -20.89 7.05
C LEU A 553 -25.91 -21.40 7.07
N VAL A 554 -26.86 -20.50 6.84
CA VAL A 554 -28.29 -20.80 6.69
C VAL A 554 -28.74 -20.46 5.28
N ILE A 555 -29.38 -21.39 4.58
CA ILE A 555 -29.83 -21.22 3.18
C ILE A 555 -31.33 -21.46 3.05
N SER A 556 -32.10 -20.40 2.79
CA SER A 556 -33.56 -20.51 2.68
C SER A 556 -34.10 -20.07 1.32
N SER A 557 -35.11 -20.78 0.83
CA SER A 557 -36.03 -20.31 -0.21
C SER A 557 -37.09 -19.33 0.33
N ALA A 558 -37.28 -19.22 1.64
CA ALA A 558 -38.11 -18.17 2.25
C ALA A 558 -37.24 -16.94 2.56
N ALA A 559 -37.00 -16.14 1.52
CA ALA A 559 -36.12 -14.97 1.59
C ALA A 559 -36.59 -13.91 2.60
N ASP A 560 -37.89 -13.75 2.79
CA ASP A 560 -38.50 -12.88 3.79
C ASP A 560 -38.08 -13.26 5.22
N LEU A 561 -38.08 -14.55 5.56
CA LEU A 561 -37.62 -15.05 6.85
C LEU A 561 -36.12 -14.82 7.07
N GLN A 562 -35.30 -14.94 6.01
CA GLN A 562 -33.87 -14.62 6.09
C GLN A 562 -33.64 -13.13 6.33
N ILE A 563 -34.39 -12.27 5.64
CA ILE A 563 -34.38 -10.82 5.89
C ILE A 563 -34.83 -10.51 7.32
N LYS A 564 -35.83 -11.23 7.85
CA LYS A 564 -36.26 -11.08 9.25
C LYS A 564 -35.15 -11.43 10.24
N LEU A 565 -34.44 -12.54 10.05
CA LEU A 565 -33.30 -12.93 10.89
C LEU A 565 -32.19 -11.87 10.85
N ALA A 566 -31.81 -11.40 9.66
CA ALA A 566 -30.81 -10.35 9.52
C ALA A 566 -31.25 -9.03 10.18
N ASN A 567 -32.49 -8.61 9.94
CA ASN A 567 -33.07 -7.41 10.52
C ASN A 567 -33.11 -7.44 12.06
N ASP A 568 -33.40 -8.61 12.64
CA ASP A 568 -33.42 -8.81 14.09
C ASP A 568 -32.01 -8.95 14.70
N GLY A 569 -30.95 -8.86 13.87
CA GLY A 569 -29.56 -8.83 14.30
C GLY A 569 -28.87 -10.19 14.36
N TYR A 570 -29.49 -11.25 13.83
CA TYR A 570 -28.91 -12.60 13.86
C TYR A 570 -27.89 -12.86 12.73
N ALA A 571 -27.75 -11.95 11.76
CA ALA A 571 -26.77 -12.08 10.67
C ALA A 571 -25.45 -11.37 10.98
N LEU A 572 -24.38 -11.91 10.39
CA LEU A 572 -23.07 -11.30 10.30
C LEU A 572 -22.91 -10.63 8.92
N ALA A 573 -22.50 -9.36 8.91
CA ALA A 573 -22.22 -8.64 7.68
C ALA A 573 -20.86 -9.08 7.09
N TYR A 574 -20.81 -9.30 5.78
CA TYR A 574 -19.63 -9.76 5.06
C TYR A 574 -19.52 -9.15 3.65
N ASP A 575 -18.41 -8.46 3.40
CA ASP A 575 -18.09 -7.86 2.11
C ASP A 575 -17.44 -8.88 1.17
N SER A 576 -18.25 -9.73 0.51
CA SER A 576 -17.75 -10.68 -0.50
C SER A 576 -17.16 -9.94 -1.71
N PRO A 577 -16.02 -10.40 -2.30
CA PRO A 577 -15.43 -9.82 -3.50
C PRO A 577 -16.34 -9.85 -4.73
N TYR A 578 -17.36 -10.72 -4.75
CA TYR A 578 -18.30 -10.88 -5.88
C TYR A 578 -19.59 -10.05 -5.72
N LEU A 579 -19.73 -9.26 -4.65
CA LEU A 579 -20.93 -8.43 -4.41
C LEU A 579 -21.21 -7.45 -5.55
N GLY A 580 -20.17 -6.91 -6.19
CA GLY A 580 -20.33 -5.94 -7.29
C GLY A 580 -20.92 -6.54 -8.57
N ASP A 581 -20.91 -7.86 -8.71
CA ASP A 581 -21.45 -8.57 -9.86
C ASP A 581 -22.93 -8.98 -9.67
N LEU A 582 -23.42 -8.91 -8.42
CA LEU A 582 -24.81 -9.20 -8.12
C LEU A 582 -25.73 -8.03 -8.48
N PRO A 583 -26.94 -8.29 -8.99
CA PRO A 583 -27.97 -7.26 -9.09
C PRO A 583 -28.34 -6.68 -7.72
N ASP A 584 -28.66 -5.39 -7.66
CA ASP A 584 -29.03 -4.69 -6.41
C ASP A 584 -30.19 -5.35 -5.65
N TRP A 585 -31.11 -6.03 -6.35
CA TRP A 585 -32.24 -6.73 -5.74
C TRP A 585 -31.86 -8.06 -5.09
N ALA A 586 -30.67 -8.61 -5.37
CA ALA A 586 -30.23 -9.93 -4.94
C ALA A 586 -29.32 -9.91 -3.70
N HIS A 587 -29.11 -8.76 -3.04
CA HIS A 587 -28.38 -8.71 -1.78
C HIS A 587 -28.93 -7.63 -0.85
N TRP A 588 -28.77 -7.81 0.46
CA TRP A 588 -29.20 -6.81 1.45
C TRP A 588 -28.18 -6.62 2.56
N ARG A 589 -27.71 -5.37 2.72
CA ARG A 589 -26.78 -4.92 3.79
C ARG A 589 -25.50 -5.74 3.93
N ASN A 590 -25.13 -6.50 2.90
CA ASN A 590 -24.05 -7.48 2.94
C ASN A 590 -24.24 -8.50 4.08
N GLU A 591 -25.48 -8.72 4.51
CA GLU A 591 -25.88 -9.66 5.57
C GLU A 591 -26.66 -10.85 4.98
N VAL A 592 -27.36 -10.62 3.87
CA VAL A 592 -28.16 -11.62 3.15
C VAL A 592 -27.79 -11.60 1.67
N PHE A 593 -27.51 -12.77 1.10
CA PHE A 593 -26.99 -12.93 -0.26
C PHE A 593 -27.86 -13.88 -1.06
N GLY A 594 -28.44 -13.38 -2.14
CA GLY A 594 -29.11 -14.17 -3.16
C GLY A 594 -28.09 -14.81 -4.11
N PHE A 595 -28.28 -16.08 -4.46
CA PHE A 595 -27.37 -16.78 -5.38
C PHE A 595 -28.07 -17.61 -6.46
N THR A 596 -29.40 -17.61 -6.50
CA THR A 596 -30.19 -18.41 -7.46
C THR A 596 -31.21 -17.55 -8.21
N PHE A 597 -31.67 -18.04 -9.36
CA PHE A 597 -32.71 -17.40 -10.17
C PHE A 597 -33.79 -18.43 -10.48
N GLU A 598 -34.80 -18.50 -9.61
CA GLU A 598 -35.80 -19.56 -9.61
C GLU A 598 -37.20 -19.01 -9.93
N PRO A 599 -37.73 -19.23 -11.15
CA PRO A 599 -39.07 -18.79 -11.50
C PRO A 599 -40.12 -19.66 -10.80
N ALA A 600 -41.22 -19.04 -10.34
CA ALA A 600 -42.43 -19.75 -9.96
C ALA A 600 -43.20 -20.13 -11.25
N VAL A 601 -43.40 -21.42 -11.47
CA VAL A 601 -44.00 -21.96 -12.70
C VAL A 601 -45.29 -22.71 -12.41
N ILE A 602 -46.06 -22.92 -13.47
CA ILE A 602 -47.20 -23.84 -13.46
C ILE A 602 -46.74 -25.14 -14.14
N ILE A 603 -47.04 -26.28 -13.54
CA ILE A 603 -46.76 -27.59 -14.12
C ILE A 603 -48.06 -28.33 -14.42
N TYR A 604 -48.10 -29.15 -15.46
CA TYR A 604 -49.27 -29.97 -15.75
C TYR A 604 -48.91 -31.33 -16.31
N ASN A 605 -49.83 -32.27 -16.18
CA ASN A 605 -49.71 -33.59 -16.79
C ASN A 605 -50.31 -33.55 -18.20
N PRO A 606 -49.53 -33.85 -19.26
CA PRO A 606 -50.00 -33.76 -20.64
C PRO A 606 -51.08 -34.80 -21.00
N ASP A 607 -51.25 -35.87 -20.22
CA ASP A 607 -52.34 -36.84 -20.38
C ASP A 607 -53.67 -36.35 -19.77
N ARG A 608 -53.61 -35.32 -18.92
CA ARG A 608 -54.78 -34.76 -18.20
C ARG A 608 -55.26 -33.43 -18.80
N ILE A 609 -54.36 -32.64 -19.38
CA ILE A 609 -54.65 -31.34 -19.99
C ILE A 609 -54.03 -31.30 -21.39
N SER A 610 -54.87 -31.10 -22.41
CA SER A 610 -54.41 -31.04 -23.80
C SER A 610 -53.74 -29.70 -24.12
N ALA A 611 -52.86 -29.66 -25.12
CA ALA A 611 -52.11 -28.46 -25.51
C ALA A 611 -52.99 -27.23 -25.82
N ALA A 612 -54.24 -27.43 -26.25
CA ALA A 612 -55.19 -26.35 -26.56
C ALA A 612 -55.88 -25.77 -25.31
N GLU A 613 -55.86 -26.49 -24.19
CA GLU A 613 -56.50 -26.10 -22.92
C GLU A 613 -55.50 -25.55 -21.90
N VAL A 614 -54.22 -25.47 -22.25
CA VAL A 614 -53.13 -25.06 -21.35
C VAL A 614 -53.34 -23.61 -20.91
N PRO A 615 -53.53 -23.35 -19.61
CA PRO A 615 -53.67 -21.98 -19.11
C PRO A 615 -52.30 -21.30 -19.09
N ARG A 616 -52.11 -20.30 -19.94
CA ARG A 616 -50.82 -19.58 -20.07
C ARG A 616 -50.71 -18.34 -19.19
N THR A 617 -51.81 -17.89 -18.59
CA THR A 617 -51.85 -16.74 -17.67
C THR A 617 -52.59 -17.10 -16.40
N HIS A 618 -52.37 -16.35 -15.32
CA HIS A 618 -53.05 -16.55 -14.04
C HIS A 618 -54.57 -16.40 -14.17
N LEU A 619 -55.03 -15.49 -15.04
CA LEU A 619 -56.46 -15.34 -15.32
C LEU A 619 -57.02 -16.54 -16.07
N THR A 620 -56.36 -17.00 -17.15
CA THR A 620 -56.86 -18.14 -17.93
C THR A 620 -56.85 -19.42 -17.10
N LEU A 621 -55.94 -19.54 -16.13
CA LEU A 621 -55.98 -20.60 -15.11
C LEU A 621 -57.24 -20.48 -14.24
N ALA A 622 -57.52 -19.30 -13.68
CA ALA A 622 -58.72 -19.10 -12.87
C ALA A 622 -59.99 -19.46 -13.66
N GLU A 623 -60.13 -18.98 -14.90
CA GLU A 623 -61.26 -19.26 -15.76
C GLU A 623 -61.40 -20.75 -16.10
N LEU A 624 -60.30 -21.45 -16.35
CA LEU A 624 -60.31 -22.89 -16.60
C LEU A 624 -60.89 -23.66 -15.41
N LEU A 625 -60.47 -23.32 -14.19
CA LEU A 625 -60.92 -23.94 -12.95
C LEU A 625 -62.38 -23.58 -12.62
N GLU A 626 -62.79 -22.35 -12.90
CA GLU A 626 -64.17 -21.87 -12.74
C GLU A 626 -65.14 -22.56 -13.71
N ASN A 627 -64.73 -22.77 -14.97
CA ASN A 627 -65.59 -23.35 -16.01
C ASN A 627 -65.63 -24.88 -16.00
N GLN A 628 -64.55 -25.53 -15.54
CA GLN A 628 -64.41 -27.00 -15.55
C GLN A 628 -64.26 -27.58 -14.14
N THR A 629 -65.02 -27.03 -13.17
CA THR A 629 -64.87 -27.35 -11.74
C THR A 629 -64.96 -28.85 -11.43
N GLU A 630 -65.90 -29.58 -12.03
CA GLU A 630 -66.05 -31.03 -11.79
C GLU A 630 -64.87 -31.86 -12.29
N ARG A 631 -64.26 -31.47 -13.42
CA ARG A 631 -63.11 -32.19 -14.00
C ARG A 631 -61.87 -32.04 -13.13
N PHE A 632 -61.66 -30.84 -12.59
CA PHE A 632 -60.48 -30.51 -11.81
C PHE A 632 -60.66 -30.66 -10.30
N ARG A 633 -61.83 -31.15 -9.85
CA ARG A 633 -62.14 -31.36 -8.44
C ARG A 633 -61.09 -32.28 -7.79
N GLY A 634 -60.36 -31.76 -6.81
CA GLY A 634 -59.29 -32.48 -6.12
C GLY A 634 -58.07 -32.81 -6.98
N ALA A 635 -57.95 -32.29 -8.20
CA ALA A 635 -56.86 -32.60 -9.13
C ALA A 635 -55.88 -31.44 -9.33
N ILE A 636 -56.04 -30.34 -8.60
CA ILE A 636 -55.13 -29.18 -8.61
C ILE A 636 -54.38 -29.16 -7.29
N ALA A 637 -53.10 -28.79 -7.31
CA ALA A 637 -52.35 -28.56 -6.08
C ALA A 637 -51.53 -27.28 -6.09
N THR A 638 -51.32 -26.73 -4.90
CA THR A 638 -50.36 -25.63 -4.65
C THR A 638 -49.82 -25.74 -3.22
N TYR A 639 -49.00 -24.79 -2.80
CA TYR A 639 -48.44 -24.77 -1.46
C TYR A 639 -49.50 -24.55 -0.39
N ASP A 640 -49.35 -25.27 0.73
CA ASP A 640 -49.95 -24.86 2.00
C ASP A 640 -49.17 -23.67 2.54
N ILE A 641 -49.71 -22.47 2.32
CA ILE A 641 -49.05 -21.22 2.71
C ILE A 641 -49.01 -21.01 4.23
N ALA A 642 -49.74 -21.80 5.03
CA ALA A 642 -49.64 -21.75 6.49
C ALA A 642 -48.41 -22.51 7.00
N LEU A 643 -48.02 -23.58 6.29
CA LEU A 643 -46.91 -24.47 6.63
C LEU A 643 -45.62 -24.14 5.86
N SER A 644 -45.73 -23.73 4.60
CA SER A 644 -44.60 -23.46 3.71
C SER A 644 -44.21 -21.99 3.72
N GLY A 645 -42.98 -21.67 4.16
CA GLY A 645 -42.45 -20.31 4.14
C GLY A 645 -42.32 -19.75 2.72
N VAL A 646 -41.77 -20.54 1.79
CA VAL A 646 -41.70 -20.15 0.36
C VAL A 646 -43.08 -20.03 -0.27
N GLY A 647 -44.02 -20.91 0.09
CA GLY A 647 -45.42 -20.80 -0.37
C GLY A 647 -46.08 -19.50 0.09
N TYR A 648 -45.91 -19.14 1.37
CA TYR A 648 -46.36 -17.86 1.91
C TYR A 648 -45.73 -16.66 1.20
N LEU A 649 -44.41 -16.71 1.00
CA LEU A 649 -43.67 -15.67 0.29
C LEU A 649 -44.26 -15.45 -1.11
N LEU A 650 -44.37 -16.50 -1.93
CA LEU A 650 -44.91 -16.42 -3.29
C LEU A 650 -46.35 -15.88 -3.28
N ALA A 651 -47.23 -16.39 -2.42
CA ALA A 651 -48.61 -15.93 -2.33
C ALA A 651 -48.70 -14.44 -1.90
N SER A 652 -47.84 -14.01 -0.97
CA SER A 652 -47.80 -12.61 -0.53
C SER A 652 -47.29 -11.68 -1.63
N GLN A 653 -46.34 -12.13 -2.45
CA GLN A 653 -45.84 -11.35 -3.58
C GLN A 653 -46.82 -11.34 -4.75
N ASP A 654 -47.51 -12.45 -5.02
CA ASP A 654 -48.61 -12.50 -6.00
C ASP A 654 -49.70 -11.49 -5.64
N GLN A 655 -50.10 -11.42 -4.37
CA GLN A 655 -51.07 -10.42 -3.90
C GLN A 655 -50.55 -8.98 -4.10
N VAL A 656 -49.24 -8.78 -3.95
CA VAL A 656 -48.60 -7.47 -4.17
C VAL A 656 -48.51 -7.15 -5.65
N ILE A 657 -48.41 -8.09 -6.57
CA ILE A 657 -48.23 -7.80 -7.99
C ILE A 657 -49.55 -7.81 -8.76
N SER A 658 -50.41 -8.79 -8.49
CA SER A 658 -51.61 -9.06 -9.29
C SER A 658 -52.90 -8.73 -8.54
N SER A 659 -53.79 -7.97 -9.19
CA SER A 659 -55.16 -7.75 -8.71
C SER A 659 -56.03 -9.02 -8.77
N ASN A 660 -55.65 -10.01 -9.57
CA ASN A 660 -56.41 -11.26 -9.78
C ASN A 660 -56.09 -12.36 -8.76
N PHE A 661 -55.14 -12.14 -7.85
CA PHE A 661 -54.70 -13.14 -6.87
C PHE A 661 -55.88 -13.77 -6.11
N TRP A 662 -56.79 -12.96 -5.56
CA TRP A 662 -57.92 -13.47 -4.78
C TRP A 662 -58.97 -14.19 -5.64
N ARG A 663 -59.11 -13.84 -6.93
CA ARG A 663 -59.97 -14.58 -7.86
C ARG A 663 -59.41 -15.97 -8.11
N LEU A 664 -58.11 -16.07 -8.36
CA LEU A 664 -57.45 -17.37 -8.53
C LEU A 664 -57.53 -18.22 -7.26
N ALA A 665 -57.33 -17.62 -6.08
CA ALA A 665 -57.55 -18.31 -4.80
C ALA A 665 -58.98 -18.84 -4.65
N ALA A 666 -59.99 -18.05 -5.03
CA ALA A 666 -61.38 -18.51 -5.03
C ALA A 666 -61.64 -19.67 -6.00
N ALA A 667 -60.96 -19.67 -7.15
CA ALA A 667 -61.03 -20.77 -8.11
C ALA A 667 -60.42 -22.07 -7.53
N PHE A 668 -59.31 -21.99 -6.78
CA PHE A 668 -58.76 -23.13 -6.03
C PHE A 668 -59.75 -23.70 -5.02
N GLY A 669 -60.48 -22.85 -4.29
CA GLY A 669 -61.51 -23.29 -3.36
C GLY A 669 -62.67 -24.01 -4.05
N ARG A 670 -63.12 -23.53 -5.22
CA ARG A 670 -64.18 -24.18 -6.01
C ARG A 670 -63.82 -25.60 -6.45
N VAL A 671 -62.56 -25.82 -6.85
CA VAL A 671 -62.08 -27.14 -7.28
C VAL A 671 -61.57 -28.00 -6.14
N ASN A 672 -61.68 -27.55 -4.88
CA ASN A 672 -61.12 -28.26 -3.72
C ASN A 672 -59.65 -28.65 -3.96
N ALA A 673 -58.83 -27.65 -4.30
CA ALA A 673 -57.40 -27.85 -4.55
C ALA A 673 -56.69 -28.46 -3.33
N GLN A 674 -55.69 -29.29 -3.58
CA GLN A 674 -54.84 -29.89 -2.56
C GLN A 674 -53.72 -28.93 -2.16
N PHE A 675 -53.41 -28.86 -0.87
CA PHE A 675 -52.33 -28.04 -0.34
C PHE A 675 -51.19 -28.91 0.17
N SER A 676 -49.96 -28.56 -0.18
CA SER A 676 -48.77 -29.33 0.18
C SER A 676 -47.67 -28.46 0.80
N GLY A 677 -46.90 -29.02 1.74
CA GLY A 677 -45.75 -28.33 2.34
C GLY A 677 -44.55 -28.17 1.39
N SER A 678 -44.42 -29.04 0.38
CA SER A 678 -43.19 -29.13 -0.44
C SER A 678 -43.47 -29.28 -1.96
N SER A 679 -42.56 -28.71 -2.77
CA SER A 679 -42.58 -28.83 -4.24
C SER A 679 -42.51 -30.29 -4.73
N PRO A 680 -41.65 -31.18 -4.17
CA PRO A 680 -41.57 -32.58 -4.61
C PRO A 680 -42.90 -33.34 -4.52
N ALA A 681 -43.72 -33.07 -3.51
CA ALA A 681 -45.02 -33.72 -3.36
C ALA A 681 -46.00 -33.32 -4.48
N ILE A 682 -46.04 -32.04 -4.84
CA ILE A 682 -46.86 -31.53 -5.96
C ILE A 682 -46.36 -32.13 -7.29
N LEU A 683 -45.04 -32.09 -7.51
CA LEU A 683 -44.40 -32.62 -8.72
C LEU A 683 -44.68 -34.12 -8.92
N ASN A 684 -44.57 -34.92 -7.86
CA ASN A 684 -44.83 -36.36 -7.93
C ASN A 684 -46.30 -36.62 -8.32
N GLY A 685 -47.24 -35.91 -7.71
CA GLY A 685 -48.67 -36.08 -8.01
C GLY A 685 -49.04 -35.65 -9.44
N VAL A 686 -48.36 -34.64 -9.99
CA VAL A 686 -48.57 -34.27 -11.40
C VAL A 686 -47.91 -35.31 -12.32
N ALA A 687 -46.70 -35.77 -12.00
CA ALA A 687 -45.97 -36.75 -12.82
C ALA A 687 -46.66 -38.13 -12.89
N ASP A 688 -47.27 -38.59 -11.80
CA ASP A 688 -48.01 -39.86 -11.75
C ASP A 688 -49.47 -39.76 -12.24
N GLY A 689 -49.94 -38.54 -12.51
CA GLY A 689 -51.27 -38.25 -13.04
C GLY A 689 -52.39 -38.22 -12.00
N THR A 690 -52.07 -38.32 -10.70
CA THR A 690 -53.04 -38.11 -9.61
C THR A 690 -53.52 -36.66 -9.55
N LEU A 691 -52.65 -35.72 -9.90
CA LEU A 691 -52.93 -34.30 -10.11
C LEU A 691 -52.86 -33.97 -11.61
N ALA A 692 -53.74 -33.09 -12.06
CA ALA A 692 -53.72 -32.55 -13.41
C ALA A 692 -52.74 -31.37 -13.54
N LEU A 693 -52.61 -30.54 -12.49
CA LEU A 693 -51.85 -29.29 -12.53
C LEU A 693 -51.35 -28.87 -11.13
N GLY A 694 -50.15 -28.29 -11.10
CA GLY A 694 -49.54 -27.66 -9.93
C GLY A 694 -49.27 -26.17 -10.16
N TYR A 695 -49.67 -25.32 -9.22
CA TYR A 695 -49.50 -23.86 -9.25
C TYR A 695 -48.38 -23.37 -8.31
N ASN A 696 -47.62 -22.36 -8.74
CA ASN A 696 -46.48 -21.79 -8.00
C ASN A 696 -45.42 -22.82 -7.59
N VAL A 697 -45.16 -23.81 -8.45
CA VAL A 697 -44.09 -24.78 -8.22
C VAL A 697 -42.74 -24.11 -8.53
N LEU A 698 -41.71 -24.41 -7.75
CA LEU A 698 -40.38 -23.88 -8.01
C LEU A 698 -39.82 -24.46 -9.32
N GLY A 699 -39.50 -23.57 -10.26
CA GLY A 699 -39.08 -23.93 -11.61
C GLY A 699 -37.86 -24.83 -11.63
N SER A 700 -36.87 -24.56 -10.77
CA SER A 700 -35.66 -25.37 -10.62
C SER A 700 -35.96 -26.86 -10.46
N TYR A 701 -36.90 -27.21 -9.58
CA TYR A 701 -37.35 -28.58 -9.39
C TYR A 701 -38.14 -29.13 -10.57
N ALA A 702 -39.03 -28.32 -11.14
CA ALA A 702 -39.82 -28.73 -12.29
C ALA A 702 -38.92 -29.06 -13.49
N PHE A 703 -37.95 -28.20 -13.77
CA PHE A 703 -36.97 -28.37 -14.84
C PHE A 703 -36.10 -29.62 -14.62
N ALA A 704 -35.57 -29.81 -13.40
CA ALA A 704 -34.79 -30.99 -13.05
C ALA A 704 -35.61 -32.28 -13.22
N ARG A 705 -36.88 -32.29 -12.80
CA ARG A 705 -37.77 -33.45 -12.96
C ARG A 705 -38.11 -33.74 -14.42
N LYS A 706 -38.37 -32.71 -15.21
CA LYS A 706 -38.60 -32.86 -16.66
C LYS A 706 -37.36 -33.40 -17.37
N ALA A 707 -36.18 -32.90 -17.03
CA ALA A 707 -34.90 -33.41 -17.55
C ALA A 707 -34.66 -34.88 -17.16
N ALA A 708 -35.11 -35.30 -15.98
CA ALA A 708 -35.10 -36.69 -15.53
C ALA A 708 -36.18 -37.59 -16.18
N GLY A 709 -36.98 -37.05 -17.12
CA GLY A 709 -37.99 -37.80 -17.87
C GLY A 709 -39.35 -37.95 -17.18
N ALA A 710 -39.65 -37.13 -16.17
CA ALA A 710 -40.99 -37.12 -15.57
C ALA A 710 -42.05 -36.66 -16.58
N ASN A 711 -43.25 -37.26 -16.52
CA ASN A 711 -44.36 -36.94 -17.40
C ASN A 711 -45.06 -35.63 -16.99
N ILE A 712 -44.33 -34.53 -17.12
CA ILE A 712 -44.80 -33.18 -16.78
C ILE A 712 -44.41 -32.20 -17.88
N GLU A 713 -45.28 -31.23 -18.11
CA GLU A 713 -45.02 -30.07 -18.94
C GLU A 713 -45.02 -28.81 -18.07
N ILE A 714 -44.21 -27.82 -18.45
CA ILE A 714 -43.94 -26.63 -17.65
C ILE A 714 -44.40 -25.42 -18.42
N ILE A 715 -45.16 -24.58 -17.73
CA ILE A 715 -45.67 -23.31 -18.23
C ILE A 715 -44.96 -22.23 -17.42
N VAL A 716 -44.17 -21.43 -18.13
CA VAL A 716 -43.75 -20.12 -17.65
C VAL A 716 -44.89 -19.17 -18.02
N PRO A 717 -45.58 -18.54 -17.05
CA PRO A 717 -46.74 -17.71 -17.35
C PRO A 717 -46.40 -16.54 -18.31
N ASP A 718 -47.35 -16.23 -19.20
CA ASP A 718 -47.22 -15.21 -20.24
C ASP A 718 -47.63 -13.80 -19.75
N ASP A 719 -48.19 -13.67 -18.54
CA ASP A 719 -48.53 -12.41 -17.90
C ASP A 719 -47.39 -11.88 -17.00
N TYR A 720 -47.07 -12.60 -15.93
CA TYR A 720 -45.93 -12.29 -15.08
C TYR A 720 -45.34 -13.55 -14.44
N VAL A 721 -44.06 -13.47 -14.10
CA VAL A 721 -43.34 -14.58 -13.48
C VAL A 721 -42.63 -14.07 -12.25
N LEU A 722 -43.03 -14.56 -11.08
CA LEU A 722 -42.26 -14.34 -9.85
C LEU A 722 -40.94 -15.06 -9.95
N VAL A 723 -39.84 -14.37 -9.65
CA VAL A 723 -38.52 -14.98 -9.55
C VAL A 723 -37.99 -14.86 -8.13
N LEU A 724 -37.76 -16.01 -7.52
CA LEU A 724 -37.14 -16.18 -6.23
C LEU A 724 -35.61 -16.21 -6.39
N THR A 725 -34.90 -15.65 -5.41
CA THR A 725 -33.53 -16.08 -5.09
C THR A 725 -33.51 -16.77 -3.73
N ARG A 726 -32.84 -17.91 -3.63
CA ARG A 726 -32.47 -18.48 -2.34
C ARG A 726 -31.48 -17.55 -1.66
N ALA A 727 -31.71 -17.32 -0.37
CA ALA A 727 -30.98 -16.36 0.43
C ALA A 727 -30.08 -17.09 1.43
N MET A 728 -28.77 -16.84 1.31
CA MET A 728 -27.75 -17.25 2.26
C MET A 728 -27.59 -16.19 3.36
N LEU A 729 -27.42 -16.65 4.60
CA LEU A 729 -27.15 -15.83 5.77
C LEU A 729 -26.10 -16.52 6.64
N ILE A 730 -25.09 -15.77 7.08
CA ILE A 730 -24.09 -16.25 8.03
C ILE A 730 -24.55 -15.85 9.44
N PRO A 731 -24.87 -16.79 10.34
CA PRO A 731 -25.27 -16.45 11.70
C PRO A 731 -24.19 -15.67 12.45
N ARG A 732 -24.60 -14.70 13.27
CA ARG A 732 -23.67 -13.88 14.08
C ARG A 732 -22.86 -14.72 15.07
N ASP A 733 -23.44 -15.80 15.57
CA ASP A 733 -22.85 -16.75 16.50
C ASP A 733 -22.34 -18.04 15.82
N ALA A 734 -22.14 -18.00 14.49
CA ALA A 734 -21.54 -19.07 13.71
C ALA A 734 -20.22 -19.55 14.36
N PRO A 735 -20.03 -20.85 14.60
CA PRO A 735 -18.80 -21.38 15.19
C PRO A 735 -17.56 -21.12 14.33
N THR A 736 -17.70 -21.21 13.00
CA THR A 736 -16.62 -21.01 12.01
C THR A 736 -17.09 -20.09 10.88
N PRO A 737 -17.28 -18.78 11.14
CA PRO A 737 -17.84 -17.84 10.17
C PRO A 737 -16.99 -17.72 8.90
N GLU A 738 -15.68 -18.00 8.98
CA GLU A 738 -14.79 -17.98 7.81
C GLU A 738 -15.14 -19.07 6.78
N LEU A 739 -15.64 -20.24 7.20
CA LEU A 739 -16.10 -21.26 6.26
C LEU A 739 -17.42 -20.86 5.61
N GLY A 740 -18.34 -20.24 6.38
CA GLY A 740 -19.57 -19.66 5.84
C GLY A 740 -19.27 -18.58 4.79
N ARG A 741 -18.33 -17.67 5.06
CA ARG A 741 -17.83 -16.67 4.11
C ARG A 741 -17.24 -17.29 2.85
N ALA A 742 -16.39 -18.31 3.01
CA ALA A 742 -15.79 -19.02 1.88
C ALA A 742 -16.85 -19.70 1.00
N PHE A 743 -17.93 -20.23 1.59
CA PHE A 743 -19.03 -20.80 0.83
C PHE A 743 -19.86 -19.73 0.12
N VAL A 744 -20.13 -18.59 0.76
CA VAL A 744 -20.77 -17.43 0.10
C VAL A 744 -19.94 -16.99 -1.11
N ASP A 745 -18.63 -16.81 -0.93
CA ASP A 745 -17.73 -16.47 -2.04
C ASP A 745 -17.76 -17.49 -3.17
N PHE A 746 -17.75 -18.78 -2.83
CA PHE A 746 -17.85 -19.85 -3.82
C PHE A 746 -19.18 -19.79 -4.59
N ALA A 747 -20.31 -19.70 -3.88
CA ALA A 747 -21.63 -19.70 -4.49
C ALA A 747 -21.86 -18.48 -5.40
N LEU A 748 -21.27 -17.33 -5.06
CA LEU A 748 -21.32 -16.11 -5.86
C LEU A 748 -20.25 -16.05 -6.97
N SER A 749 -19.19 -16.85 -6.87
CA SER A 749 -18.14 -16.92 -7.89
C SER A 749 -18.67 -17.41 -9.24
N PRO A 750 -17.94 -17.16 -10.35
CA PRO A 750 -18.29 -17.72 -11.66
C PRO A 750 -18.48 -19.24 -11.67
N VAL A 751 -17.72 -19.98 -10.85
CA VAL A 751 -17.84 -21.44 -10.74
C VAL A 751 -19.16 -21.84 -10.08
N GLY A 752 -19.51 -21.19 -8.97
CA GLY A 752 -20.78 -21.44 -8.26
C GLY A 752 -21.99 -21.07 -9.10
N GLN A 753 -21.95 -19.92 -9.79
CA GLN A 753 -23.01 -19.49 -10.69
C GLN A 753 -23.14 -20.39 -11.94
N GLN A 754 -22.04 -20.98 -12.43
CA GLN A 754 -22.10 -21.98 -13.49
C GLN A 754 -22.77 -23.29 -13.04
N ILE A 755 -22.55 -23.71 -11.79
CA ILE A 755 -23.27 -24.85 -11.20
C ILE A 755 -24.77 -24.55 -11.08
N ALA A 756 -25.12 -23.32 -10.67
CA ALA A 756 -26.50 -22.84 -10.63
C ALA A 756 -27.16 -22.87 -12.01
N ALA A 757 -26.49 -22.35 -13.05
CA ALA A 757 -26.97 -22.32 -14.43
C ALA A 757 -26.91 -23.67 -15.17
N GLY A 758 -26.27 -24.68 -14.57
CA GLY A 758 -25.98 -25.98 -15.15
C GLY A 758 -26.89 -27.10 -14.65
N GLN A 759 -26.30 -28.14 -14.07
CA GLN A 759 -27.01 -29.40 -13.73
C GLN A 759 -28.08 -29.25 -12.64
N THR A 760 -27.93 -28.26 -11.75
CA THR A 760 -28.87 -28.04 -10.65
C THR A 760 -30.17 -27.38 -11.08
N ALA A 761 -30.19 -26.71 -12.25
CA ALA A 761 -31.29 -25.89 -12.75
C ALA A 761 -31.79 -24.81 -11.75
N LEU A 762 -31.00 -24.46 -10.72
CA LEU A 762 -31.33 -23.41 -9.74
C LEU A 762 -31.22 -22.00 -10.34
N GLY A 763 -30.53 -21.87 -11.46
CA GLY A 763 -30.39 -20.66 -12.24
C GLY A 763 -29.35 -19.68 -11.70
N SER A 764 -28.56 -19.09 -12.60
CA SER A 764 -27.59 -18.05 -12.23
C SER A 764 -28.30 -16.72 -11.99
N VAL A 765 -28.05 -16.09 -10.85
CA VAL A 765 -28.54 -14.74 -10.52
C VAL A 765 -27.64 -13.64 -11.09
N VAL A 766 -26.36 -13.97 -11.33
CA VAL A 766 -25.41 -13.05 -11.96
C VAL A 766 -25.75 -12.91 -13.46
N PRO A 767 -25.98 -11.68 -13.96
CA PRO A 767 -26.29 -11.43 -15.36
C PRO A 767 -25.14 -11.77 -16.31
N GLY A 768 -25.46 -12.06 -17.57
CA GLY A 768 -24.47 -12.33 -18.62
C GLY A 768 -23.80 -13.71 -18.54
N GLY A 769 -24.32 -14.62 -17.70
CA GLY A 769 -23.86 -16.00 -17.61
C GLY A 769 -24.26 -16.84 -18.83
N GLU A 770 -23.39 -17.75 -19.25
CA GLU A 770 -23.71 -18.78 -20.25
C GLU A 770 -24.31 -20.02 -19.58
N GLY A 771 -25.36 -20.60 -20.16
CA GLY A 771 -25.98 -21.83 -19.65
C GLY A 771 -27.45 -21.96 -20.04
N GLU A 772 -27.97 -23.18 -19.98
CA GLU A 772 -29.40 -23.43 -20.27
C GLU A 772 -30.34 -22.77 -19.25
N TRP A 773 -29.84 -22.55 -18.04
CA TRP A 773 -30.56 -21.96 -16.91
C TRP A 773 -29.96 -20.61 -16.48
N SER A 774 -29.40 -19.82 -17.40
CA SER A 774 -29.07 -18.42 -17.08
C SER A 774 -30.34 -17.59 -16.88
N SER A 775 -30.22 -16.46 -16.18
CA SER A 775 -31.37 -15.55 -15.97
C SER A 775 -32.01 -15.12 -17.30
N GLU A 776 -31.21 -14.92 -18.34
CA GLU A 776 -31.63 -14.55 -19.69
C GLU A 776 -32.31 -15.72 -20.42
N ALA A 777 -31.75 -16.93 -20.30
CA ALA A 777 -32.31 -18.12 -20.92
C ALA A 777 -33.65 -18.50 -20.30
N ILE A 778 -33.79 -18.37 -18.98
CA ILE A 778 -35.06 -18.57 -18.26
C ILE A 778 -36.06 -17.49 -18.67
N SER A 779 -35.64 -16.22 -18.72
CA SER A 779 -36.50 -15.11 -19.14
C SER A 779 -37.00 -15.26 -20.58
N ALA A 780 -36.20 -15.85 -21.47
CA ALA A 780 -36.58 -16.08 -22.86
C ALA A 780 -37.59 -17.22 -23.07
N ARG A 781 -37.88 -18.05 -22.04
CA ARG A 781 -38.82 -19.19 -22.14
C ARG A 781 -40.29 -18.79 -22.01
N GLY A 782 -40.59 -17.61 -21.50
CA GLY A 782 -41.95 -17.06 -21.39
C GLY A 782 -42.07 -15.70 -22.06
N ARG A 783 -43.30 -15.20 -22.22
CA ARG A 783 -43.55 -13.82 -22.64
C ARG A 783 -43.87 -12.88 -21.48
N GLY A 784 -44.13 -13.45 -20.30
CA GLY A 784 -44.52 -12.69 -19.12
C GLY A 784 -43.39 -11.85 -18.56
N VAL A 785 -43.75 -10.77 -17.86
CA VAL A 785 -42.77 -9.88 -17.26
C VAL A 785 -42.16 -10.52 -16.02
N ILE A 786 -40.83 -10.57 -15.97
CA ILE A 786 -40.08 -11.07 -14.83
C ILE A 786 -40.21 -10.11 -13.64
N GLN A 787 -40.68 -10.64 -12.51
CA GLN A 787 -40.83 -9.93 -11.24
C GLN A 787 -39.92 -10.55 -10.19
N PRO A 788 -38.66 -10.09 -10.05
CA PRO A 788 -37.77 -10.61 -9.03
C PRO A 788 -38.22 -10.17 -7.64
N ILE A 789 -38.18 -11.10 -6.68
CA ILE A 789 -38.47 -10.81 -5.28
C ILE A 789 -37.22 -10.21 -4.65
N GLY A 790 -37.17 -8.88 -4.60
CA GLY A 790 -36.02 -8.14 -4.09
C GLY A 790 -35.76 -8.37 -2.59
N LEU A 791 -34.52 -8.70 -2.26
CA LEU A 791 -34.03 -8.81 -0.89
C LEU A 791 -33.98 -7.44 -0.24
N GLY A 792 -34.89 -7.18 0.69
CA GLY A 792 -34.94 -5.89 1.36
C GLY A 792 -36.08 -5.76 2.37
N PRO A 793 -36.17 -4.58 3.04
CA PRO A 793 -37.09 -4.37 4.14
C PRO A 793 -38.57 -4.45 3.73
N ALA A 794 -38.89 -4.33 2.44
CA ALA A 794 -40.25 -4.52 1.93
C ALA A 794 -40.83 -5.92 2.27
N LEU A 795 -39.97 -6.95 2.34
CA LEU A 795 -40.37 -8.31 2.71
C LEU A 795 -40.77 -8.43 4.19
N LEU A 796 -40.33 -7.51 5.05
CA LEU A 796 -40.74 -7.52 6.47
C LEU A 796 -42.23 -7.17 6.63
N VAL A 797 -42.82 -6.45 5.68
CA VAL A 797 -44.21 -5.99 5.77
C VAL A 797 -45.18 -7.16 5.65
N SER A 798 -44.88 -8.18 4.83
CA SER A 798 -45.71 -9.40 4.76
C SER A 798 -45.56 -10.26 6.02
N LEU A 799 -44.47 -10.12 6.77
CA LEU A 799 -44.23 -10.86 8.02
C LEU A 799 -44.79 -10.19 9.27
N ASP A 800 -45.37 -8.99 9.17
CA ASP A 800 -46.12 -8.40 10.28
C ASP A 800 -47.17 -9.40 10.80
N GLN A 801 -47.21 -9.58 12.12
CA GLN A 801 -48.01 -10.64 12.75
C GLN A 801 -49.50 -10.51 12.42
N GLN A 802 -50.02 -9.28 12.46
CA GLN A 802 -51.43 -9.03 12.20
C GLN A 802 -51.75 -9.18 10.72
N ARG A 803 -50.90 -8.64 9.83
CA ARG A 803 -51.07 -8.76 8.39
C ARG A 803 -51.00 -10.22 7.95
N ARG A 804 -50.00 -10.97 8.40
CA ARG A 804 -49.86 -12.41 8.14
C ARG A 804 -51.07 -13.20 8.63
N SER A 805 -51.52 -12.95 9.87
CA SER A 805 -52.70 -13.62 10.41
C SER A 805 -53.94 -13.37 9.56
N ARG A 806 -54.24 -12.12 9.20
CA ARG A 806 -55.39 -11.79 8.35
C ARG A 806 -55.29 -12.37 6.95
N PHE A 807 -54.09 -12.38 6.37
CA PHE A 807 -53.85 -12.96 5.05
C PHE A 807 -54.14 -14.47 5.06
N LEU A 808 -53.61 -15.18 6.05
CA LEU A 808 -53.84 -16.62 6.21
C LEU A 808 -55.30 -16.96 6.52
N GLU A 809 -55.98 -16.16 7.34
CA GLU A 809 -57.41 -16.31 7.63
C GLU A 809 -58.25 -16.11 6.37
N SER A 810 -58.01 -15.02 5.63
CA SER A 810 -58.71 -14.73 4.37
C SER A 810 -58.47 -15.81 3.32
N TRP A 811 -57.22 -16.27 3.20
CA TRP A 811 -56.87 -17.40 2.34
C TRP A 811 -57.64 -18.65 2.75
N GLY A 812 -57.58 -19.04 4.03
CA GLY A 812 -58.27 -20.20 4.57
C GLY A 812 -59.77 -20.18 4.29
N GLU A 813 -60.43 -19.03 4.50
CA GLU A 813 -61.86 -18.87 4.21
C GLU A 813 -62.19 -19.01 2.71
N ILE A 814 -61.35 -18.43 1.85
CA ILE A 814 -61.59 -18.41 0.40
C ILE A 814 -61.35 -19.78 -0.24
N VAL A 815 -60.28 -20.48 0.18
CA VAL A 815 -59.88 -21.76 -0.40
C VAL A 815 -60.56 -22.97 0.27
N SER A 816 -61.25 -22.77 1.40
CA SER A 816 -62.00 -23.84 2.05
C SER A 816 -63.08 -24.40 1.12
N PRO A 817 -63.35 -25.72 1.17
CA PRO A 817 -64.38 -26.34 0.36
C PRO A 817 -65.73 -25.67 0.66
N LYS A 818 -66.35 -25.08 -0.35
CA LYS A 818 -67.73 -24.57 -0.22
C LYS A 818 -68.71 -25.73 -0.47
N PRO A 819 -69.76 -25.85 0.37
CA PRO A 819 -70.70 -26.97 0.30
C PRO A 819 -71.48 -27.05 -1.01
#